data_AF-A0A812ISH4-F1
#
_entry.id   AF-A0A812ISH4-F1
#
_cell.length_a   1.000
_cell.length_b   1.000
_cell.length_c   1.000
_cell.angle_alpha   90.00
_cell.angle_beta   90.00
_cell.angle_gamma   90.00
#
_symmetry.space_group_name_H-M   'P 1'
#
loop_
_entity.id
_entity.type
_entity.pdbx_description
1 polymer ?
#
loop_
_entity_poly.entity_id
_entity_poly.type
_entity_poly.pdbx_seq_one_letter_code
_entity_poly.pdbx_strand_id
1 'polypeptide(L)'
;MDYALALDCDLEGLHCETGPGVWEGALKSKLGVEAADRANLFKTFTKVYLQKRGLMGTFMAKWSMDYPGQSGHFHFSVQDKQGNNPFYDSHGEAGMSALQCHAVAGLKKYLPELLALIAPTINSYTRLVKGAWAPTAATWGVENRTSAVRVIPAGPKAQRIECRVGGADGNPYLVASAVLAAALQGIEEKLEPGEPVTGNAYEMQDSLPAAAQFPSNLRTAAENLAASKIAVDHFGEVFVEHFVMSRLWECAEYDRNINSWQLDLNVRIGILLTDHVRTQFVAQHGDYGDMFTQLLKAQDPDLDLVIYDVQVACPEEITCDAYLITGSKDSVYDNLPWINELVAFLRRVLAADKKVIGICFGHQLMAHFFGGRVAPGPQGWAVGVHTSHIDKVEPWMGNLTRSEVSLLSSHKDQVVELPEEADVFLSNDFCPVAGFTLGSQVLSLQGHPEFVAAYASDLMDMRADIIGDAVYQAGKQSLEIPTQTGEAPTRFGQFRRRAEKLVSNPDRVQALLSDADRKQANAGGEKFREMRAQIGVAIALIKAWVSGDYRQVSNKTIVILVAALLYFVMPLDVVPDFLFGLGLLDDAAVLVYVFSQLQTEIAAFQVWRQQQVDEQQSEEERLVKWQMSDYLDLNSDQRKLLETQIEGLMAWHRREHLPEYAILMESLATQWSDGVSEAQIQSLFEQMFIWGEDIQEQGMPAAIVMMQSLTDEQVAALPERLEKSNQEIAQDELDVALDQVQDAWAEDFADGLERFTGRLLKTQREYLSRRATAYQPERVLWAEYRRRFQADLMKLLMKRNEPEFDAEFRRLAAARESYYGEEFTRVSDENIALSREVASYVLSNLTEKQSGRLKDALLDLAQDFQELAAKAEPADAA
;
A
#
# COMPACT_ATOMS: atom_id res chain seq x y z
N MET A 1 -12.65 40.39 -15.27
CA MET A 1 -11.37 41.12 -15.40
C MET A 1 -11.26 42.22 -14.35
N ASP A 2 -12.30 43.03 -14.14
CA ASP A 2 -12.26 44.16 -13.17
C ASP A 2 -11.86 43.76 -11.74
N TYR A 3 -12.34 42.62 -11.23
CA TYR A 3 -11.90 42.12 -9.92
C TYR A 3 -10.41 41.77 -9.87
N ALA A 4 -9.85 41.24 -10.96
CA ALA A 4 -8.44 40.88 -11.04
C ALA A 4 -7.57 42.16 -11.10
N LEU A 5 -8.01 43.18 -11.85
CA LEU A 5 -7.39 44.52 -11.84
C LEU A 5 -7.41 45.14 -10.44
N ALA A 6 -8.54 45.04 -9.73
CA ALA A 6 -8.68 45.59 -8.38
C ALA A 6 -7.77 44.89 -7.34
N LEU A 7 -7.33 43.67 -7.62
CA LEU A 7 -6.41 42.89 -6.79
C LEU A 7 -4.96 42.94 -7.30
N ASP A 8 -4.66 43.77 -8.31
CA ASP A 8 -3.35 43.85 -8.97
C ASP A 8 -2.88 42.50 -9.57
N CYS A 9 -3.84 41.65 -9.94
CA CYS A 9 -3.66 40.41 -10.70
C CYS A 9 -4.04 40.64 -12.17
N ASP A 10 -3.42 41.62 -12.81
CA ASP A 10 -3.71 41.96 -14.21
C ASP A 10 -3.63 40.73 -15.13
N LEU A 11 -4.62 40.55 -15.99
CA LEU A 11 -4.64 39.48 -16.99
C LEU A 11 -4.25 40.03 -18.36
N GLU A 12 -3.34 39.34 -19.05
CA GLU A 12 -3.07 39.49 -20.48
C GLU A 12 -4.16 38.83 -21.33
N GLY A 13 -4.75 37.75 -20.81
CA GLY A 13 -5.80 36.99 -21.49
C GLY A 13 -6.63 36.17 -20.52
N LEU A 14 -7.88 35.92 -20.91
CA LEU A 14 -8.76 34.97 -20.27
C LEU A 14 -9.54 34.23 -21.36
N HIS A 15 -9.35 32.92 -21.49
CA HIS A 15 -10.02 32.11 -22.51
C HIS A 15 -10.35 30.72 -21.99
N CYS A 16 -11.28 30.05 -22.68
CA CYS A 16 -11.52 28.63 -22.46
C CYS A 16 -10.34 27.82 -22.99
N GLU A 17 -10.10 26.68 -22.38
CA GLU A 17 -9.05 25.74 -22.75
C GLU A 17 -9.62 24.40 -23.22
N THR A 18 -8.73 23.45 -23.52
CA THR A 18 -9.08 22.11 -23.99
C THR A 18 -9.79 21.28 -22.92
N GLY A 19 -11.12 21.39 -22.86
CA GLY A 19 -11.99 20.57 -22.02
C GLY A 19 -13.20 21.34 -21.49
N PRO A 20 -14.34 20.68 -21.23
CA PRO A 20 -15.51 21.34 -20.63
C PRO A 20 -15.15 21.96 -19.27
N GLY A 21 -15.42 23.26 -19.13
CA GLY A 21 -15.21 23.99 -17.87
C GLY A 21 -13.78 24.42 -17.58
N VAL A 22 -12.80 24.17 -18.47
CA VAL A 22 -11.41 24.60 -18.30
C VAL A 22 -11.23 26.05 -18.77
N TRP A 23 -10.63 26.88 -17.92
CA TRP A 23 -10.32 28.29 -18.20
C TRP A 23 -8.86 28.58 -17.89
N GLU A 24 -8.21 29.35 -18.77
CA GLU A 24 -6.86 29.86 -18.57
C GLU A 24 -6.92 31.37 -18.35
N GLY A 25 -6.30 31.84 -17.26
CA GLY A 25 -6.03 33.25 -17.01
C GLY A 25 -4.54 33.51 -17.07
N ALA A 26 -4.07 34.16 -18.14
CA ALA A 26 -2.68 34.55 -18.31
C ALA A 26 -2.40 35.83 -17.52
N LEU A 27 -1.62 35.75 -16.45
CA LEU A 27 -1.24 36.92 -15.64
C LEU A 27 -0.12 37.72 -16.33
N LYS A 28 -0.17 39.05 -16.22
CA LYS A 28 0.94 39.91 -16.64
C LYS A 28 2.21 39.60 -15.84
N SER A 29 3.35 39.68 -16.51
CA SER A 29 4.66 39.52 -15.86
C SER A 29 4.90 40.58 -14.78
N LYS A 30 5.47 40.17 -13.65
CA LYS A 30 5.92 41.03 -12.55
C LYS A 30 7.38 40.74 -12.20
N LEU A 31 8.02 41.65 -11.46
CA LEU A 31 9.43 41.52 -11.09
C LEU A 31 9.61 40.67 -9.82
N GLY A 32 10.50 39.69 -9.87
CA GLY A 32 10.88 38.89 -8.70
C GLY A 32 9.71 38.12 -8.09
N VAL A 33 9.64 38.13 -6.76
CA VAL A 33 8.67 37.35 -5.96
C VAL A 33 7.22 37.79 -6.17
N GLU A 34 6.98 39.03 -6.62
CA GLU A 34 5.63 39.57 -6.83
C GLU A 34 4.85 38.73 -7.85
N ALA A 35 5.52 38.12 -8.84
CA ALA A 35 4.86 37.23 -9.79
C ALA A 35 4.22 36.01 -9.10
N ALA A 36 4.91 35.43 -8.12
CA ALA A 36 4.40 34.29 -7.34
C ALA A 36 3.30 34.73 -6.35
N ASP A 37 3.43 35.91 -5.74
CA ASP A 37 2.37 36.51 -4.89
C ASP A 37 1.05 36.65 -5.66
N ARG A 38 1.11 37.25 -6.86
CA ARG A 38 -0.08 37.47 -7.69
C ARG A 38 -0.67 36.17 -8.23
N ALA A 39 0.16 35.16 -8.54
CA ALA A 39 -0.33 33.84 -8.93
C ALA A 39 -1.10 33.17 -7.79
N ASN A 40 -0.59 33.21 -6.56
CA ASN A 40 -1.29 32.66 -5.39
C ASN A 40 -2.57 33.44 -5.07
N LEU A 41 -2.51 34.77 -5.10
CA LEU A 41 -3.69 35.61 -4.90
C LEU A 41 -4.77 35.32 -5.96
N PHE A 42 -4.37 35.14 -7.22
CA PHE A 42 -5.29 34.78 -8.30
C PHE A 42 -5.95 33.42 -8.08
N LYS A 43 -5.20 32.39 -7.64
CA LYS A 43 -5.75 31.07 -7.31
C LYS A 43 -6.80 31.17 -6.20
N THR A 44 -6.48 31.85 -5.11
CA THR A 44 -7.37 32.05 -3.96
C THR A 44 -8.62 32.84 -4.36
N PHE A 45 -8.43 33.96 -5.08
CA PHE A 45 -9.52 34.77 -5.60
C PHE A 45 -10.46 33.95 -6.49
N THR A 46 -9.91 33.15 -7.41
CA THR A 46 -10.71 32.33 -8.35
C THR A 46 -11.57 31.31 -7.60
N LYS A 47 -11.01 30.61 -6.61
CA LYS A 47 -11.76 29.66 -5.77
C LYS A 47 -12.94 30.35 -5.06
N VAL A 48 -12.67 31.49 -4.40
CA VAL A 48 -13.70 32.26 -3.67
C VAL A 48 -14.76 32.83 -4.63
N TYR A 49 -14.34 33.34 -5.78
CA TYR A 49 -15.23 33.91 -6.79
C TYR A 49 -16.24 32.88 -7.33
N LEU A 50 -15.77 31.65 -7.59
CA LEU A 50 -16.60 30.54 -8.04
C LEU A 50 -17.49 29.99 -6.92
N GLN A 51 -16.95 29.85 -5.70
CA GLN A 51 -17.71 29.39 -4.54
C GLN A 51 -18.93 30.29 -4.27
N LYS A 52 -18.77 31.62 -4.37
CA LYS A 52 -19.89 32.58 -4.23
C LYS A 52 -20.99 32.44 -5.28
N ARG A 53 -20.79 31.62 -6.30
CA ARG A 53 -21.74 31.31 -7.37
C ARG A 53 -22.23 29.86 -7.34
N GLY A 54 -21.95 29.12 -6.26
CA GLY A 54 -22.31 27.71 -6.14
C GLY A 54 -21.49 26.80 -7.06
N LEU A 55 -20.31 27.25 -7.51
CA LEU A 55 -19.39 26.49 -8.34
C LEU A 55 -18.13 26.12 -7.56
N MET A 56 -17.49 25.01 -7.91
CA MET A 56 -16.21 24.60 -7.33
C MET A 56 -15.08 24.84 -8.33
N GLY A 57 -14.20 25.79 -8.03
CA GLY A 57 -12.97 25.99 -8.79
C GLY A 57 -11.86 25.07 -8.30
N THR A 58 -11.26 24.29 -9.20
CA THR A 58 -10.12 23.42 -8.89
C THR A 58 -8.91 23.77 -9.74
N PHE A 59 -7.74 23.58 -9.14
CA PHE A 59 -6.41 23.74 -9.76
C PHE A 59 -5.63 22.42 -9.70
N MET A 60 -6.31 21.28 -9.53
CA MET A 60 -5.66 19.96 -9.62
C MET A 60 -4.97 19.81 -10.97
N ALA A 61 -3.80 19.16 -11.02
CA ALA A 61 -3.13 18.91 -12.30
C ALA A 61 -4.00 18.09 -13.25
N LYS A 62 -4.82 17.19 -12.72
CA LYS A 62 -5.73 16.32 -13.47
C LYS A 62 -6.98 16.06 -12.65
N TRP A 63 -8.11 16.63 -13.05
CA TRP A 63 -9.38 16.44 -12.35
C TRP A 63 -10.27 15.35 -12.99
N SER A 64 -10.04 15.02 -14.27
CA SER A 64 -10.79 14.01 -15.02
C SER A 64 -9.86 13.22 -15.93
N MET A 65 -10.12 11.92 -16.07
CA MET A 65 -9.41 11.04 -16.99
C MET A 65 -9.81 11.28 -18.46
N ASP A 66 -11.03 11.79 -18.69
CA ASP A 66 -11.60 12.02 -20.03
C ASP A 66 -11.06 13.30 -20.69
N TYR A 67 -10.57 14.25 -19.90
CA TYR A 67 -10.18 15.58 -20.37
C TYR A 67 -8.71 15.90 -20.08
N PRO A 68 -8.03 16.76 -20.89
CA PRO A 68 -6.67 17.21 -20.63
C PRO A 68 -6.44 17.77 -19.22
N GLY A 69 -5.19 17.68 -18.75
CA GLY A 69 -4.80 18.20 -17.44
C GLY A 69 -4.70 19.73 -17.40
N GLN A 70 -4.75 20.31 -16.21
CA GLN A 70 -4.62 21.75 -15.98
C GLN A 70 -3.14 22.12 -15.79
N SER A 71 -2.64 23.02 -16.64
CA SER A 71 -1.24 23.46 -16.62
C SER A 71 -1.03 24.72 -15.78
N GLY A 72 0.22 24.94 -15.36
CA GLY A 72 0.70 26.14 -14.69
C GLY A 72 2.04 26.57 -15.29
N HIS A 73 2.04 27.01 -16.54
CA HIS A 73 3.29 27.35 -17.23
C HIS A 73 3.95 28.58 -16.61
N PHE A 74 5.27 28.49 -16.41
CA PHE A 74 6.05 29.59 -15.85
C PHE A 74 6.88 30.26 -16.93
N HIS A 75 6.59 31.53 -17.20
CA HIS A 75 7.33 32.35 -18.14
C HIS A 75 8.29 33.27 -17.39
N PHE A 76 9.55 33.33 -17.81
CA PHE A 76 10.52 34.26 -17.22
C PHE A 76 11.50 34.84 -18.23
N SER A 77 11.97 36.03 -17.89
CA SER A 77 13.09 36.73 -18.51
C SER A 77 13.90 37.41 -17.42
N VAL A 78 15.12 37.82 -17.72
CA VAL A 78 15.97 38.57 -16.80
C VAL A 78 16.09 40.03 -17.24
N GLN A 79 16.45 40.91 -16.31
CA GLN A 79 16.77 42.30 -16.59
C GLN A 79 18.13 42.66 -15.99
N ASP A 80 18.93 43.43 -16.72
CA ASP A 80 20.14 44.04 -16.17
C ASP A 80 19.78 45.25 -15.29
N LYS A 81 20.80 45.86 -14.66
CA LYS A 81 20.62 47.05 -13.81
C LYS A 81 20.12 48.28 -14.56
N GLN A 82 20.16 48.27 -15.89
CA GLN A 82 19.69 49.33 -16.78
C GLN A 82 18.27 49.03 -17.31
N GLY A 83 17.68 47.89 -16.96
CA GLY A 83 16.37 47.45 -17.41
C GLY A 83 16.33 46.81 -18.81
N ASN A 84 17.49 46.51 -19.41
CA ASN A 84 17.54 45.76 -20.66
C ASN A 84 17.39 44.26 -20.40
N ASN A 85 16.89 43.51 -21.38
CA ASN A 85 16.76 42.06 -21.30
C ASN A 85 17.98 41.37 -21.92
N PRO A 86 18.95 40.87 -21.11
CA PRO A 86 20.16 40.25 -21.64
C PRO A 86 19.94 38.86 -22.25
N PHE A 87 18.71 38.31 -22.25
CA PHE A 87 18.40 37.11 -23.04
C PHE A 87 18.30 37.40 -24.54
N TYR A 88 18.09 38.65 -24.96
CA TYR A 88 17.96 39.02 -26.36
C TYR A 88 19.32 39.35 -27.01
N ASP A 89 19.60 38.74 -28.15
CA ASP A 89 20.67 39.14 -29.08
C ASP A 89 20.12 39.16 -30.51
N SER A 90 20.21 40.31 -31.19
CA SER A 90 19.74 40.46 -32.57
C SER A 90 20.52 39.63 -33.60
N HIS A 91 21.71 39.15 -33.24
CA HIS A 91 22.55 38.31 -34.09
C HIS A 91 22.49 36.83 -33.72
N GLY A 92 21.86 36.50 -32.59
CA GLY A 92 21.68 35.12 -32.13
C GLY A 92 20.60 34.39 -32.91
N GLU A 93 20.77 33.09 -33.10
CA GLU A 93 19.72 32.25 -33.66
C GLU A 93 18.47 32.31 -32.78
N ALA A 94 17.29 32.48 -33.39
CA ALA A 94 16.04 32.71 -32.68
C ALA A 94 16.05 33.89 -31.68
N GLY A 95 16.97 34.86 -31.87
CA GLY A 95 17.14 36.01 -30.99
C GLY A 95 17.80 35.70 -29.64
N MET A 96 18.37 34.50 -29.48
CA MET A 96 18.93 34.02 -28.21
C MET A 96 20.36 34.54 -27.99
N SER A 97 20.59 35.17 -26.84
CA SER A 97 21.96 35.43 -26.38
C SER A 97 22.60 34.17 -25.78
N ALA A 98 23.93 34.18 -25.62
CA ALA A 98 24.65 33.12 -24.91
C ALA A 98 24.10 32.89 -23.49
N LEU A 99 23.66 33.97 -22.81
CA LEU A 99 23.06 33.88 -21.48
C LEU A 99 21.76 33.06 -21.50
N GLN A 100 20.91 33.26 -22.53
CA GLN A 100 19.68 32.49 -22.67
C GLN A 100 19.97 31.03 -23.02
N CYS A 101 20.98 30.76 -23.87
CA CYS A 101 21.40 29.39 -24.18
C CYS A 101 21.80 28.63 -22.91
N HIS A 102 22.62 29.25 -22.05
CA HIS A 102 23.05 28.64 -20.79
C HIS A 102 21.88 28.41 -19.82
N ALA A 103 20.93 29.35 -19.75
CA ALA A 103 19.71 29.17 -18.95
C ALA A 103 18.88 27.97 -19.42
N VAL A 104 18.66 27.84 -20.74
CA VAL A 104 17.94 26.70 -21.34
C VAL A 104 18.65 25.38 -21.08
N ALA A 105 19.99 25.38 -21.15
CA ALA A 105 20.80 24.19 -20.87
C ALA A 105 20.68 23.74 -19.41
N GLY A 106 20.70 24.69 -18.48
CA GLY A 106 20.46 24.44 -17.05
C GLY A 106 19.09 23.80 -16.79
N LEU A 107 18.02 24.36 -17.39
CA LEU A 107 16.68 23.78 -17.29
C LEU A 107 16.63 22.34 -17.83
N LYS A 108 17.22 22.10 -19.00
CA LYS A 108 17.26 20.76 -19.61
C LYS A 108 17.98 19.73 -18.72
N LYS A 109 19.05 20.14 -18.03
CA LYS A 109 19.85 19.26 -17.15
C LYS A 109 19.16 19.00 -15.81
N TYR A 110 18.60 20.04 -15.19
CA TYR A 110 18.29 20.03 -13.76
C TYR A 110 16.79 19.93 -13.43
N LEU A 111 15.89 20.16 -14.39
CA LEU A 111 14.45 19.96 -14.15
C LEU A 111 14.08 18.54 -13.71
N PRO A 112 14.73 17.45 -14.21
CA PRO A 112 14.46 16.09 -13.71
C PRO A 112 14.77 15.88 -12.23
N GLU A 113 15.77 16.58 -11.70
CA GLU A 113 16.15 16.53 -10.28
C GLU A 113 15.19 17.35 -9.41
N LEU A 114 14.76 18.51 -9.90
CA LEU A 114 13.88 19.43 -9.17
C LEU A 114 12.38 19.18 -9.39
N LEU A 115 12.01 18.10 -10.07
CA LEU A 115 10.64 17.88 -10.53
C LEU A 115 9.62 17.88 -9.38
N ALA A 116 9.98 17.33 -8.22
CA ALA A 116 9.08 17.28 -7.05
C ALA A 116 8.67 18.68 -6.53
N LEU A 117 9.45 19.73 -6.80
CA LEU A 117 9.09 21.12 -6.46
C LEU A 117 8.09 21.73 -7.48
N ILE A 118 8.07 21.18 -8.70
CA ILE A 118 7.29 21.67 -9.84
C ILE A 118 5.97 20.88 -10.02
N ALA A 119 6.02 19.58 -9.74
CA ALA A 119 4.94 18.61 -9.79
C ALA A 119 4.82 17.93 -8.40
N PRO A 120 4.21 18.60 -7.42
CA PRO A 120 4.38 18.24 -6.01
C PRO A 120 3.39 17.22 -5.46
N THR A 121 2.43 16.75 -6.26
CA THR A 121 1.39 15.81 -5.78
C THR A 121 1.38 14.54 -6.60
N ILE A 122 0.80 13.46 -6.08
CA ILE A 122 0.58 12.23 -6.84
C ILE A 122 -0.27 12.51 -8.10
N ASN A 123 -1.25 13.42 -7.97
CA ASN A 123 -2.09 13.84 -9.08
C ASN A 123 -1.30 14.53 -10.21
N SER A 124 -0.20 15.23 -9.89
CA SER A 124 0.65 15.88 -10.91
C SER A 124 1.14 14.89 -11.97
N TYR A 125 1.46 13.65 -11.58
CA TYR A 125 2.04 12.64 -12.47
C TYR A 125 1.00 11.97 -13.37
N THR A 126 -0.29 12.03 -13.01
CA THR A 126 -1.38 11.61 -13.91
C THR A 126 -1.58 12.58 -15.09
N ARG A 127 -1.06 13.81 -14.99
CA ARG A 127 -0.95 14.75 -16.12
C ARG A 127 0.30 14.51 -16.96
N LEU A 128 1.41 14.11 -16.36
CA LEU A 128 2.71 13.89 -17.03
C LEU A 128 2.77 12.54 -17.78
N VAL A 129 1.81 12.33 -18.68
CA VAL A 129 1.70 11.13 -19.53
C VAL A 129 1.75 11.51 -21.01
N LYS A 130 2.23 10.59 -21.85
CA LYS A 130 2.33 10.82 -23.30
C LYS A 130 0.94 11.15 -23.88
N GLY A 131 0.90 12.10 -24.83
CA GLY A 131 -0.34 12.47 -25.52
C GLY A 131 -1.27 13.43 -24.78
N ALA A 132 -0.95 13.81 -23.54
CA ALA A 132 -1.77 14.73 -22.72
C ALA A 132 -1.34 16.22 -22.81
N TRP A 133 -0.61 16.62 -23.87
CA TRP A 133 -0.03 17.96 -24.06
C TRP A 133 0.90 18.45 -22.93
N ALA A 134 1.28 17.57 -22.00
CA ALA A 134 2.26 17.80 -20.95
C ALA A 134 3.61 17.17 -21.33
N PRO A 135 4.74 17.82 -21.00
CA PRO A 135 6.05 17.28 -21.31
C PRO A 135 6.42 16.12 -20.37
N THR A 136 6.98 15.06 -20.94
CA THR A 136 7.36 13.83 -20.23
C THR A 136 8.89 13.62 -20.17
N ALA A 137 9.65 14.51 -20.82
CA ALA A 137 11.10 14.53 -20.80
C ALA A 137 11.62 15.96 -20.87
N ALA A 138 12.79 16.20 -20.29
CA ALA A 138 13.50 17.48 -20.26
C ALA A 138 14.08 17.80 -21.66
N THR A 139 13.18 18.24 -22.54
CA THR A 139 13.48 18.65 -23.91
C THR A 139 13.29 20.15 -24.07
N TRP A 140 13.94 20.74 -25.07
CA TRP A 140 13.79 22.15 -25.38
C TRP A 140 13.57 22.37 -26.88
N GLY A 141 12.91 23.46 -27.25
CA GLY A 141 12.74 23.86 -28.64
C GLY A 141 12.28 25.30 -28.80
N VAL A 142 12.47 25.86 -29.99
CA VAL A 142 12.02 27.19 -30.37
C VAL A 142 10.55 27.11 -30.82
N GLU A 143 9.66 27.85 -30.17
CA GLU A 143 8.22 27.82 -30.42
C GLU A 143 7.57 26.42 -30.34
N ASN A 144 8.25 25.44 -29.72
CA ASN A 144 7.79 24.06 -29.67
C ASN A 144 6.93 23.78 -28.43
N ARG A 145 5.62 23.60 -28.62
CA ARG A 145 4.65 23.34 -27.53
C ARG A 145 4.69 21.91 -26.98
N THR A 146 5.40 20.99 -27.64
CA THR A 146 5.59 19.61 -27.17
C THR A 146 6.82 19.45 -26.27
N SER A 147 7.73 20.43 -26.28
CA SER A 147 8.93 20.43 -25.43
C SER A 147 8.64 20.91 -24.00
N ALA A 148 9.48 20.48 -23.05
CA ALA A 148 9.39 20.95 -21.66
C ALA A 148 9.76 22.42 -21.50
N VAL A 149 10.80 22.84 -22.21
CA VAL A 149 11.31 24.21 -22.24
C VAL A 149 11.06 24.80 -23.63
N ARG A 150 10.20 25.81 -23.70
CA ARG A 150 9.91 26.52 -24.95
C ARG A 150 10.56 27.89 -24.93
N VAL A 151 11.46 28.12 -25.88
CA VAL A 151 11.98 29.47 -26.15
C VAL A 151 10.97 30.20 -27.03
N ILE A 152 10.60 31.42 -26.64
CA ILE A 152 9.67 32.28 -27.37
C ILE A 152 10.45 33.47 -27.94
N PRO A 153 10.84 33.43 -29.22
CA PRO A 153 11.54 34.53 -29.88
C PRO A 153 10.67 35.77 -29.92
N ALA A 154 11.23 36.89 -29.47
CA ALA A 154 10.60 38.18 -29.55
C ALA A 154 11.65 39.29 -29.60
N GLY A 155 11.20 40.53 -29.62
CA GLY A 155 12.10 41.68 -29.57
C GLY A 155 12.78 41.87 -28.20
N PRO A 156 13.61 42.91 -28.05
CA PRO A 156 14.44 43.17 -26.87
C PRO A 156 13.67 43.36 -25.55
N LYS A 157 12.34 43.52 -25.60
CA LYS A 157 11.49 43.63 -24.40
C LYS A 157 10.77 42.33 -24.01
N ALA A 158 10.69 41.34 -24.88
CA ALA A 158 9.78 40.20 -24.71
C ALA A 158 10.44 38.82 -24.90
N GLN A 159 11.74 38.76 -25.21
CA GLN A 159 12.52 37.53 -25.30
C GLN A 159 12.45 36.78 -23.95
N ARG A 160 11.94 35.54 -23.96
CA ARG A 160 11.68 34.80 -22.72
C ARG A 160 11.71 33.29 -22.90
N ILE A 161 11.75 32.61 -21.77
CA ILE A 161 11.64 31.14 -21.67
C ILE A 161 10.31 30.80 -21.02
N GLU A 162 9.63 29.77 -21.54
CA GLU A 162 8.44 29.14 -20.96
C GLU A 162 8.81 27.74 -20.46
N CYS A 163 8.65 27.50 -19.15
CA CYS A 163 8.70 26.16 -18.55
C CYS A 163 7.28 25.59 -18.48
N ARG A 164 7.03 24.50 -19.22
CA ARG A 164 5.69 23.90 -19.43
C ARG A 164 5.39 22.72 -18.49
N VAL A 165 6.36 22.36 -17.65
CA VAL A 165 6.33 21.16 -16.82
C VAL A 165 5.28 21.27 -15.71
N GLY A 166 5.21 22.42 -15.02
CA GLY A 166 4.34 22.64 -13.87
C GLY A 166 2.84 22.46 -14.18
N GLY A 167 2.14 21.82 -13.25
CA GLY A 167 0.68 21.77 -13.21
C GLY A 167 0.09 22.99 -12.49
N ALA A 168 -1.21 23.17 -12.61
CA ALA A 168 -1.95 24.21 -11.89
C ALA A 168 -1.90 24.03 -10.36
N ASP A 169 -1.52 22.85 -9.87
CA ASP A 169 -1.42 22.45 -8.47
C ASP A 169 -0.10 22.87 -7.82
N GLY A 170 0.91 23.21 -8.62
CA GLY A 170 2.22 23.66 -8.12
C GLY A 170 2.13 24.93 -7.27
N ASN A 171 2.95 25.00 -6.22
CA ASN A 171 3.14 26.24 -5.45
C ASN A 171 3.95 27.24 -6.30
N PRO A 172 3.39 28.41 -6.68
CA PRO A 172 4.07 29.37 -7.55
C PRO A 172 5.46 29.80 -7.06
N TYR A 173 5.67 29.88 -5.74
CA TYR A 173 7.00 30.21 -5.19
C TYR A 173 8.00 29.08 -5.47
N LEU A 174 7.63 27.84 -5.19
CA LEU A 174 8.51 26.68 -5.39
C LEU A 174 8.78 26.43 -6.87
N VAL A 175 7.76 26.56 -7.73
CA VAL A 175 7.91 26.46 -9.19
C VAL A 175 8.88 27.53 -9.70
N ALA A 176 8.69 28.80 -9.31
CA ALA A 176 9.57 29.88 -9.72
C ALA A 176 11.00 29.65 -9.24
N SER A 177 11.20 29.31 -7.95
CA SER A 177 12.51 29.05 -7.38
C SER A 177 13.22 27.87 -8.05
N ALA A 178 12.54 26.75 -8.30
CA ALA A 178 13.11 25.57 -8.96
C ALA A 178 13.54 25.87 -10.40
N VAL A 179 12.69 26.53 -11.17
CA VAL A 179 13.00 26.90 -12.56
C VAL A 179 14.15 27.91 -12.61
N LEU A 180 14.15 28.92 -11.74
CA LEU A 180 15.20 29.93 -11.70
C LEU A 180 16.53 29.37 -11.19
N ALA A 181 16.53 28.47 -10.20
CA ALA A 181 17.73 27.79 -9.71
C ALA A 181 18.38 26.94 -10.81
N ALA A 182 17.59 26.13 -11.52
CA ALA A 182 18.08 25.35 -12.66
C ALA A 182 18.66 26.24 -13.78
N ALA A 183 17.98 27.35 -14.11
CA ALA A 183 18.46 28.30 -15.10
C ALA A 183 19.76 29.01 -14.66
N LEU A 184 19.83 29.44 -13.41
CA LEU A 184 21.00 30.09 -12.82
C LEU A 184 22.21 29.14 -12.83
N GLN A 185 22.02 27.89 -12.39
CA GLN A 185 23.08 26.89 -12.39
C GLN A 185 23.64 26.66 -13.80
N GLY A 186 22.77 26.63 -14.82
CA GLY A 186 23.20 26.53 -16.22
C GLY A 186 24.03 27.73 -16.69
N ILE A 187 23.65 28.94 -16.27
CA ILE A 187 24.40 30.19 -16.53
C ILE A 187 25.79 30.15 -15.88
N GLU A 188 25.87 29.73 -14.61
CA GLU A 188 27.12 29.67 -13.86
C GLU A 188 28.09 28.63 -14.42
N GLU A 189 27.57 27.46 -14.79
CA GLU A 189 28.34 26.37 -15.42
C GLU A 189 28.61 26.61 -16.92
N LYS A 190 27.98 27.62 -17.52
CA LYS A 190 28.04 27.91 -18.97
C LYS A 190 27.68 26.70 -19.83
N LEU A 191 26.59 26.03 -19.48
CA LEU A 191 26.15 24.81 -20.16
C LEU A 191 25.61 25.10 -21.56
N GLU A 192 25.76 24.14 -22.47
CA GLU A 192 25.20 24.23 -23.82
C GLU A 192 23.94 23.35 -23.95
N PRO A 193 22.82 23.86 -24.51
CA PRO A 193 21.55 23.13 -24.52
C PRO A 193 21.52 21.98 -25.56
N GLY A 194 22.49 21.93 -26.47
CA GLY A 194 22.52 21.03 -27.63
C GLY A 194 21.46 21.44 -28.67
N GLU A 195 21.14 20.56 -29.60
CA GLU A 195 20.16 20.87 -30.66
C GLU A 195 18.72 21.02 -30.13
N PRO A 196 17.93 21.97 -30.64
CA PRO A 196 16.51 22.09 -30.32
C PRO A 196 15.71 20.95 -30.94
N VAL A 197 14.65 20.54 -30.26
CA VAL A 197 13.69 19.59 -30.81
C VAL A 197 12.90 20.23 -31.95
N THR A 198 13.01 19.63 -33.13
CA THR A 198 12.17 19.94 -34.30
C THR A 198 11.05 18.89 -34.41
N GLY A 199 9.83 19.32 -34.75
CA GLY A 199 8.67 18.43 -34.79
C GLY A 199 8.14 18.06 -33.39
N ASN A 200 7.74 16.80 -33.22
CA ASN A 200 7.04 16.32 -32.03
C ASN A 200 8.01 15.70 -31.00
N ALA A 201 8.16 16.32 -29.84
CA ALA A 201 9.05 15.83 -28.79
C ALA A 201 8.65 14.45 -28.24
N TYR A 202 7.39 14.06 -28.33
CA TYR A 202 6.92 12.74 -27.87
C TYR A 202 7.51 11.59 -28.71
N GLU A 203 7.78 11.81 -29.99
CA GLU A 203 8.32 10.79 -30.90
C GLU A 203 9.80 10.51 -30.64
N MET A 204 10.52 11.48 -30.05
CA MET A 204 11.94 11.32 -29.73
C MET A 204 12.16 10.86 -28.29
N GLN A 205 11.14 10.93 -27.43
CA GLN A 205 11.27 10.65 -26.00
C GLN A 205 11.93 9.29 -25.73
N ASP A 206 11.50 8.23 -26.42
CA ASP A 206 11.99 6.86 -26.16
C ASP A 206 13.47 6.66 -26.54
N SER A 207 14.03 7.58 -27.31
CA SER A 207 15.46 7.60 -27.68
C SER A 207 16.32 8.45 -26.74
N LEU A 208 15.71 9.22 -25.83
CA LEU A 208 16.45 10.08 -24.90
C LEU A 208 17.04 9.27 -23.74
N PRO A 209 18.22 9.66 -23.21
CA PRO A 209 18.83 9.01 -22.07
C PRO A 209 17.95 9.12 -20.82
N ALA A 210 18.10 8.17 -19.89
CA ALA A 210 17.33 8.14 -18.64
C ALA A 210 17.40 9.47 -17.85
N ALA A 211 18.57 10.13 -17.84
CA ALA A 211 18.76 11.42 -17.18
C ALA A 211 17.91 12.57 -17.77
N ALA A 212 17.41 12.42 -19.00
CA ALA A 212 16.52 13.39 -19.63
C ALA A 212 15.03 13.04 -19.45
N GLN A 213 14.70 11.86 -18.91
CA GLN A 213 13.32 11.47 -18.65
C GLN A 213 12.85 12.11 -17.34
N PHE A 214 11.61 12.61 -17.32
CA PHE A 214 11.00 12.99 -16.05
C PHE A 214 10.60 11.74 -15.26
N PRO A 215 10.78 11.73 -13.92
CA PRO A 215 10.17 10.74 -13.05
C PRO A 215 8.68 10.54 -13.35
N SER A 216 8.25 9.28 -13.42
CA SER A 216 6.88 8.91 -13.75
C SER A 216 5.92 8.95 -12.56
N ASN A 217 6.43 9.16 -11.35
CA ASN A 217 5.66 9.21 -10.11
C ASN A 217 6.33 10.11 -9.07
N LEU A 218 5.57 10.50 -8.05
CA LEU A 218 6.02 11.41 -7.00
C LEU A 218 7.16 10.84 -6.15
N ARG A 219 7.13 9.54 -5.86
CA ARG A 219 8.16 8.87 -5.04
C ARG A 219 9.54 9.01 -5.66
N THR A 220 9.68 8.63 -6.94
CA THR A 220 10.94 8.76 -7.68
C THR A 220 11.38 10.21 -7.83
N ALA A 221 10.43 11.16 -8.00
CA ALA A 221 10.78 12.57 -8.06
C ALA A 221 11.31 13.10 -6.71
N ALA A 222 10.75 12.65 -5.59
CA ALA A 222 11.21 13.00 -4.26
C ALA A 222 12.58 12.40 -3.95
N GLU A 223 12.82 11.14 -4.34
CA GLU A 223 14.13 10.48 -4.22
C GLU A 223 15.21 11.21 -5.06
N ASN A 224 14.88 11.62 -6.29
CA ASN A 224 15.77 12.43 -7.11
C ASN A 224 16.09 13.78 -6.47
N LEU A 225 15.09 14.44 -5.87
CA LEU A 225 15.28 15.70 -5.15
C LEU A 225 16.20 15.51 -3.94
N ALA A 226 16.04 14.41 -3.19
CA ALA A 226 16.87 14.07 -2.04
C ALA A 226 18.34 13.85 -2.43
N ALA A 227 18.58 13.24 -3.59
CA ALA A 227 19.93 13.00 -4.11
C ALA A 227 20.53 14.23 -4.85
N SER A 228 19.76 15.31 -5.02
CA SER A 228 20.16 16.44 -5.85
C SER A 228 21.06 17.42 -5.09
N LYS A 229 22.32 17.50 -5.54
CA LYS A 229 23.26 18.50 -5.02
C LYS A 229 22.77 19.94 -5.23
N ILE A 230 22.20 20.23 -6.39
CA ILE A 230 21.72 21.59 -6.68
C ILE A 230 20.50 21.96 -5.82
N ALA A 231 19.70 20.98 -5.40
CA ALA A 231 18.59 21.23 -4.49
C ALA A 231 19.14 21.69 -3.14
N VAL A 232 20.16 21.00 -2.60
CA VAL A 232 20.81 21.39 -1.34
C VAL A 232 21.49 22.76 -1.47
N ASP A 233 22.23 22.99 -2.55
CA ASP A 233 22.99 24.24 -2.75
C ASP A 233 22.08 25.48 -2.87
N HIS A 234 20.91 25.37 -3.50
CA HIS A 234 20.00 26.51 -3.74
C HIS A 234 18.87 26.64 -2.70
N PHE A 235 18.43 25.56 -2.08
CA PHE A 235 17.28 25.56 -1.16
C PHE A 235 17.65 25.27 0.29
N GLY A 236 18.84 24.72 0.54
CA GLY A 236 19.30 24.30 1.86
C GLY A 236 18.85 22.90 2.23
N GLU A 237 19.74 22.17 2.91
CA GLU A 237 19.55 20.77 3.32
C GLU A 237 18.27 20.57 4.13
N VAL A 238 18.04 21.39 5.16
CA VAL A 238 16.86 21.31 6.04
C VAL A 238 15.55 21.40 5.26
N PHE A 239 15.47 22.29 4.27
CA PHE A 239 14.26 22.42 3.44
C PHE A 239 14.08 21.18 2.55
N VAL A 240 15.16 20.73 1.89
CA VAL A 240 15.12 19.58 0.99
C VAL A 240 14.69 18.33 1.73
N GLU A 241 15.30 18.04 2.88
CA GLU A 241 14.95 16.89 3.73
C GLU A 241 13.47 16.93 4.13
N HIS A 242 13.01 18.05 4.69
CA HIS A 242 11.63 18.17 5.15
C HIS A 242 10.62 18.07 3.99
N PHE A 243 10.92 18.70 2.86
CA PHE A 243 10.04 18.62 1.69
C PHE A 243 9.98 17.19 1.14
N VAL A 244 11.11 16.50 1.01
CA VAL A 244 11.17 15.10 0.58
C VAL A 244 10.37 14.21 1.52
N MET A 245 10.55 14.34 2.84
CA MET A 245 9.79 13.59 3.84
C MET A 245 8.28 13.75 3.64
N SER A 246 7.80 14.98 3.42
CA SER A 246 6.37 15.24 3.19
C SER A 246 5.82 14.55 1.93
N ARG A 247 6.64 14.44 0.86
CA ARG A 247 6.24 13.79 -0.40
C ARG A 247 6.28 12.27 -0.30
N LEU A 248 7.27 11.72 0.39
CA LEU A 248 7.33 10.28 0.67
C LEU A 248 6.19 9.82 1.58
N TRP A 249 5.80 10.65 2.56
CA TRP A 249 4.62 10.40 3.38
C TRP A 249 3.33 10.38 2.55
N GLU A 250 3.11 11.34 1.66
CA GLU A 250 1.95 11.36 0.75
C GLU A 250 1.89 10.08 -0.11
N CYS A 251 3.04 9.63 -0.61
CA CYS A 251 3.13 8.36 -1.35
C CYS A 251 2.76 7.16 -0.47
N ALA A 252 3.28 7.10 0.76
CA ALA A 252 2.96 6.01 1.68
C ALA A 252 1.47 5.96 2.03
N GLU A 253 0.82 7.12 2.20
CA GLU A 253 -0.62 7.18 2.42
C GLU A 253 -1.42 6.74 1.19
N TYR A 254 -1.03 7.17 -0.02
CA TYR A 254 -1.69 6.71 -1.25
C TYR A 254 -1.55 5.19 -1.46
N ASP A 255 -0.38 4.63 -1.20
CA ASP A 255 -0.11 3.20 -1.37
C ASP A 255 -0.95 2.32 -0.43
N ARG A 256 -1.44 2.86 0.70
CA ARG A 256 -2.34 2.19 1.65
C ARG A 256 -3.82 2.21 1.23
N ASN A 257 -4.18 2.96 0.19
CA ASN A 257 -5.56 3.14 -0.25
C ASN A 257 -5.87 2.30 -1.49
N ILE A 258 -7.07 1.71 -1.53
CA ILE A 258 -7.60 1.02 -2.72
C ILE A 258 -8.50 1.99 -3.49
N ASN A 259 -8.20 2.21 -4.77
CA ASN A 259 -9.02 3.05 -5.64
C ASN A 259 -10.08 2.24 -6.42
N SER A 260 -11.09 2.93 -6.98
CA SER A 260 -12.18 2.29 -7.71
C SER A 260 -11.70 1.45 -8.89
N TRP A 261 -10.67 1.91 -9.63
CA TRP A 261 -10.10 1.13 -10.71
C TRP A 261 -9.56 -0.23 -10.23
N GLN A 262 -8.92 -0.29 -9.07
CA GLN A 262 -8.46 -1.56 -8.47
C GLN A 262 -9.62 -2.45 -8.03
N LEU A 263 -10.74 -1.88 -7.60
CA LEU A 263 -11.95 -2.63 -7.22
C LEU A 263 -12.65 -3.22 -8.45
N ASP A 264 -12.63 -2.49 -9.57
CA ASP A 264 -13.22 -2.90 -10.84
C ASP A 264 -12.41 -4.00 -11.57
N LEU A 265 -11.25 -4.41 -11.03
CA LEU A 265 -10.43 -5.49 -11.59
C LEU A 265 -10.97 -6.91 -11.29
N ASN A 266 -11.95 -7.07 -10.40
CA ASN A 266 -12.49 -8.38 -10.05
C ASN A 266 -13.53 -8.85 -11.09
N VAL A 267 -13.13 -9.78 -11.97
CA VAL A 267 -14.01 -10.38 -12.99
C VAL A 267 -15.02 -11.31 -12.33
N ARG A 268 -16.31 -11.06 -12.59
CA ARG A 268 -17.40 -11.92 -12.12
C ARG A 268 -17.95 -12.81 -13.23
N ILE A 269 -17.95 -14.13 -13.02
CA ILE A 269 -18.45 -15.12 -14.00
C ILE A 269 -19.69 -15.84 -13.45
N GLY A 270 -20.78 -15.82 -14.24
CA GLY A 270 -22.00 -16.58 -13.95
C GLY A 270 -21.98 -17.95 -14.61
N ILE A 271 -21.98 -19.03 -13.82
CA ILE A 271 -22.10 -20.41 -14.30
C ILE A 271 -23.59 -20.76 -14.40
N LEU A 272 -24.09 -20.87 -15.62
CA LEU A 272 -25.45 -21.29 -15.96
C LEU A 272 -25.50 -22.82 -16.01
N LEU A 273 -25.93 -23.41 -14.90
CA LEU A 273 -26.01 -24.85 -14.67
C LEU A 273 -27.25 -25.43 -15.39
N THR A 274 -27.01 -26.20 -16.45
CA THR A 274 -28.04 -26.73 -17.35
C THR A 274 -28.44 -28.18 -17.07
N ASP A 275 -27.74 -28.87 -16.17
CA ASP A 275 -28.06 -30.19 -15.64
C ASP A 275 -27.27 -30.46 -14.36
N HIS A 276 -27.60 -31.55 -13.67
CA HIS A 276 -26.93 -31.95 -12.44
C HIS A 276 -26.26 -33.31 -12.57
N VAL A 277 -25.15 -33.49 -11.87
CA VAL A 277 -24.56 -34.81 -11.63
C VAL A 277 -25.60 -35.69 -10.93
N ARG A 278 -25.72 -36.96 -11.35
CA ARG A 278 -26.65 -37.89 -10.71
C ARG A 278 -26.32 -38.02 -9.22
N THR A 279 -27.35 -38.02 -8.37
CA THR A 279 -27.25 -38.03 -6.90
C THR A 279 -26.25 -39.06 -6.34
N GLN A 280 -26.15 -40.24 -6.95
CA GLN A 280 -25.22 -41.30 -6.55
C GLN A 280 -23.72 -40.94 -6.74
N PHE A 281 -23.40 -39.97 -7.59
CA PHE A 281 -22.04 -39.54 -7.93
C PHE A 281 -21.67 -38.18 -7.33
N VAL A 282 -22.65 -37.38 -6.89
CA VAL A 282 -22.42 -36.03 -6.31
C VAL A 282 -21.48 -36.09 -5.11
N ALA A 283 -21.65 -37.07 -4.22
CA ALA A 283 -20.81 -37.20 -3.02
C ALA A 283 -19.33 -37.45 -3.34
N GLN A 284 -19.02 -38.04 -4.49
CA GLN A 284 -17.67 -38.40 -4.89
C GLN A 284 -17.02 -37.35 -5.79
N HIS A 285 -17.81 -36.71 -6.67
CA HIS A 285 -17.28 -35.85 -7.74
C HIS A 285 -17.74 -34.39 -7.68
N GLY A 286 -18.67 -34.05 -6.79
CA GLY A 286 -19.35 -32.75 -6.79
C GLY A 286 -20.38 -32.62 -7.93
N ASP A 287 -21.00 -31.46 -8.04
CA ASP A 287 -21.88 -31.11 -9.19
C ASP A 287 -21.09 -30.37 -10.28
N TYR A 288 -21.67 -30.17 -11.47
CA TYR A 288 -20.96 -29.48 -12.58
C TYR A 288 -20.51 -28.07 -12.20
N GLY A 289 -21.31 -27.35 -11.41
CA GLY A 289 -20.93 -26.03 -10.88
C GLY A 289 -19.68 -26.08 -9.99
N ASP A 290 -19.52 -27.13 -9.18
CA ASP A 290 -18.33 -27.34 -8.36
C ASP A 290 -17.11 -27.67 -9.21
N MET A 291 -17.28 -28.52 -10.23
CA MET A 291 -16.21 -28.91 -11.15
C MET A 291 -15.65 -27.68 -11.91
N PHE A 292 -16.53 -26.82 -12.43
CA PHE A 292 -16.10 -25.57 -13.07
C PHE A 292 -15.51 -24.57 -12.09
N THR A 293 -16.07 -24.47 -10.88
CA THR A 293 -15.50 -23.62 -9.82
C THR A 293 -14.07 -24.05 -9.50
N GLN A 294 -13.82 -25.35 -9.36
CA GLN A 294 -12.48 -25.89 -9.13
C GLN A 294 -11.56 -25.63 -10.32
N LEU A 295 -12.02 -25.88 -11.55
CA LEU A 295 -11.24 -25.66 -12.77
C LEU A 295 -10.80 -24.20 -12.92
N LEU A 296 -11.74 -23.26 -12.76
CA LEU A 296 -11.49 -21.83 -12.92
C LEU A 296 -10.64 -21.27 -11.76
N LYS A 297 -10.95 -21.63 -10.51
CA LYS A 297 -10.16 -21.20 -9.34
C LYS A 297 -8.77 -21.82 -9.27
N ALA A 298 -8.54 -22.95 -9.94
CA ALA A 298 -7.19 -23.48 -10.11
C ALA A 298 -6.31 -22.59 -11.00
N GLN A 299 -6.90 -21.85 -11.93
CA GLN A 299 -6.18 -20.88 -12.76
C GLN A 299 -6.08 -19.51 -12.06
N ASP A 300 -7.19 -19.05 -11.49
CA ASP A 300 -7.27 -17.78 -10.78
C ASP A 300 -8.17 -17.90 -9.52
N PRO A 301 -7.56 -18.00 -8.32
CA PRO A 301 -8.29 -18.14 -7.05
C PRO A 301 -9.19 -16.95 -6.70
N ASP A 302 -8.90 -15.77 -7.25
CA ASP A 302 -9.54 -14.50 -6.90
C ASP A 302 -10.79 -14.23 -7.77
N LEU A 303 -11.14 -15.12 -8.71
CA LEU A 303 -12.38 -15.03 -9.51
C LEU A 303 -13.64 -15.09 -8.64
N ASP A 304 -14.54 -14.12 -8.85
CA ASP A 304 -15.89 -14.15 -8.30
C ASP A 304 -16.79 -15.02 -9.19
N LEU A 305 -17.23 -16.16 -8.66
CA LEU A 305 -18.03 -17.14 -9.38
C LEU A 305 -19.40 -17.27 -8.71
N VAL A 306 -20.45 -17.15 -9.51
CA VAL A 306 -21.84 -17.35 -9.07
C VAL A 306 -22.50 -18.42 -9.93
N ILE A 307 -23.19 -19.36 -9.30
CA ILE A 307 -23.87 -20.47 -9.98
C ILE A 307 -25.37 -20.16 -10.04
N TYR A 308 -25.95 -20.29 -11.23
CA TYR A 308 -27.37 -20.16 -11.49
C TYR A 308 -27.90 -21.48 -12.06
N ASP A 309 -28.80 -22.14 -11.33
CA ASP A 309 -29.52 -23.30 -11.83
C ASP A 309 -30.63 -22.85 -12.78
N VAL A 310 -30.34 -22.93 -14.09
CA VAL A 310 -31.25 -22.43 -15.13
C VAL A 310 -32.38 -23.41 -15.45
N GLN A 311 -32.37 -24.63 -14.91
CA GLN A 311 -33.55 -25.50 -14.95
C GLN A 311 -34.63 -25.02 -13.97
N VAL A 312 -34.22 -24.33 -12.89
CA VAL A 312 -35.13 -23.73 -11.92
C VAL A 312 -35.53 -22.32 -12.35
N ALA A 313 -34.57 -21.43 -12.58
CA ALA A 313 -34.81 -20.06 -13.04
C ALA A 313 -33.56 -19.42 -13.63
N CYS A 314 -33.72 -18.69 -14.75
CA CYS A 314 -32.66 -17.83 -15.26
C CYS A 314 -32.50 -16.54 -14.43
N PRO A 315 -31.31 -15.91 -14.43
CA PRO A 315 -31.10 -14.63 -13.75
C PRO A 315 -32.03 -13.51 -14.27
N GLU A 316 -32.61 -12.74 -13.36
CA GLU A 316 -33.44 -11.59 -13.71
C GLU A 316 -32.59 -10.44 -14.27
N GLU A 317 -31.42 -10.19 -13.67
CA GLU A 317 -30.49 -9.11 -14.03
C GLU A 317 -29.15 -9.62 -14.57
N ILE A 318 -28.48 -8.77 -15.36
CA ILE A 318 -27.14 -9.04 -15.89
C ILE A 318 -26.11 -8.44 -14.92
N THR A 319 -25.62 -9.26 -14.00
CA THR A 319 -24.70 -8.84 -12.92
C THR A 319 -23.27 -9.35 -13.09
N CYS A 320 -23.01 -10.17 -14.11
CA CYS A 320 -21.71 -10.76 -14.38
C CYS A 320 -21.06 -10.17 -15.64
N ASP A 321 -19.73 -10.27 -15.73
CA ASP A 321 -18.93 -9.83 -16.88
C ASP A 321 -18.91 -10.88 -18.00
N ALA A 322 -19.03 -12.16 -17.61
CA ALA A 322 -19.15 -13.29 -18.52
C ALA A 322 -20.09 -14.36 -17.96
N TYR A 323 -20.62 -15.20 -18.87
CA TYR A 323 -21.47 -16.34 -18.52
C TYR A 323 -20.95 -17.63 -19.14
N LEU A 324 -20.88 -18.70 -18.35
CA LEU A 324 -20.50 -20.04 -18.78
C LEU A 324 -21.72 -20.96 -18.76
N ILE A 325 -22.02 -21.64 -19.87
CA ILE A 325 -23.14 -22.57 -19.99
C ILE A 325 -22.60 -24.00 -19.92
N THR A 326 -23.07 -24.78 -18.95
CA THR A 326 -22.60 -26.16 -18.74
C THR A 326 -23.23 -27.16 -19.73
N GLY A 327 -22.76 -28.40 -19.70
CA GLY A 327 -23.36 -29.52 -20.43
C GLY A 327 -24.69 -29.99 -19.85
N SER A 328 -25.51 -30.63 -20.68
CA SER A 328 -26.81 -31.23 -20.31
C SER A 328 -27.04 -32.56 -21.02
N LYS A 329 -27.87 -33.42 -20.43
CA LYS A 329 -28.37 -34.65 -21.06
C LYS A 329 -29.44 -34.39 -22.14
N ASP A 330 -30.10 -33.25 -22.10
CA ASP A 330 -31.16 -32.87 -23.03
C ASP A 330 -30.54 -32.33 -24.34
N SER A 331 -31.28 -32.40 -25.44
CA SER A 331 -30.85 -31.84 -26.72
C SER A 331 -31.29 -30.38 -26.84
N VAL A 332 -30.47 -29.56 -27.51
CA VAL A 332 -30.76 -28.11 -27.68
C VAL A 332 -32.03 -27.82 -28.49
N TYR A 333 -32.50 -28.80 -29.25
CA TYR A 333 -33.73 -28.76 -30.03
C TYR A 333 -34.91 -29.43 -29.32
N ASP A 334 -34.75 -29.86 -28.07
CA ASP A 334 -35.87 -30.26 -27.23
C ASP A 334 -36.68 -29.01 -26.85
N ASN A 335 -37.99 -29.07 -27.02
CA ASN A 335 -38.87 -27.94 -26.73
C ASN A 335 -39.20 -27.85 -25.22
N LEU A 336 -38.17 -27.68 -24.39
CA LEU A 336 -38.29 -27.56 -22.94
C LEU A 336 -38.43 -26.09 -22.51
N PRO A 337 -39.30 -25.77 -21.53
CA PRO A 337 -39.51 -24.39 -21.08
C PRO A 337 -38.23 -23.68 -20.63
N TRP A 338 -37.37 -24.36 -19.86
CA TRP A 338 -36.13 -23.77 -19.33
C TRP A 338 -35.12 -23.43 -20.43
N ILE A 339 -35.09 -24.18 -21.53
CA ILE A 339 -34.23 -23.88 -22.70
C ILE A 339 -34.69 -22.58 -23.36
N ASN A 340 -36.01 -22.40 -23.52
CA ASN A 340 -36.57 -21.17 -24.09
C ASN A 340 -36.28 -19.94 -23.21
N GLU A 341 -36.34 -20.09 -21.89
CA GLU A 341 -35.98 -19.03 -20.94
C GLU A 341 -34.47 -18.70 -20.98
N LEU A 342 -33.62 -19.73 -21.06
CA LEU A 342 -32.17 -19.56 -21.23
C LEU A 342 -31.85 -18.82 -22.52
N VAL A 343 -32.47 -19.17 -23.64
CA VAL A 343 -32.32 -18.45 -24.92
C VAL A 343 -32.76 -16.98 -24.79
N ALA A 344 -33.86 -16.71 -24.10
CA ALA A 344 -34.32 -15.34 -23.86
C ALA A 344 -33.33 -14.54 -22.99
N PHE A 345 -32.73 -15.17 -21.98
CA PHE A 345 -31.67 -14.58 -21.17
C PHE A 345 -30.41 -14.28 -22.00
N LEU A 346 -29.94 -15.25 -22.80
CA LEU A 346 -28.75 -15.09 -23.65
C LEU A 346 -28.90 -13.97 -24.68
N ARG A 347 -30.10 -13.75 -25.23
CA ARG A 347 -30.38 -12.58 -26.08
C ARG A 347 -30.07 -11.26 -25.36
N ARG A 348 -30.40 -11.16 -24.07
CA ARG A 348 -30.11 -9.96 -23.27
C ARG A 348 -28.61 -9.84 -22.94
N VAL A 349 -27.97 -10.96 -22.58
CA VAL A 349 -26.53 -11.02 -22.29
C VAL A 349 -25.68 -10.55 -23.48
N LEU A 350 -25.95 -11.09 -24.67
CA LEU A 350 -25.22 -10.72 -25.89
C LEU A 350 -25.51 -9.27 -26.31
N ALA A 351 -26.76 -8.80 -26.16
CA ALA A 351 -27.12 -7.40 -26.41
C ALA A 351 -26.45 -6.41 -25.44
N ALA A 352 -26.08 -6.86 -24.24
CA ALA A 352 -25.33 -6.08 -23.25
C ALA A 352 -23.80 -6.20 -23.41
N ASP A 353 -23.33 -6.73 -24.54
CA ASP A 353 -21.92 -6.97 -24.87
C ASP A 353 -21.14 -7.84 -23.87
N LYS A 354 -21.83 -8.76 -23.19
CA LYS A 354 -21.21 -9.70 -22.25
C LYS A 354 -20.68 -10.94 -22.95
N LYS A 355 -19.62 -11.53 -22.39
CA LYS A 355 -18.96 -12.71 -22.96
C LYS A 355 -19.69 -13.99 -22.60
N VAL A 356 -19.72 -14.96 -23.52
CA VAL A 356 -20.38 -16.26 -23.32
C VAL A 356 -19.45 -17.41 -23.64
N ILE A 357 -19.36 -18.38 -22.73
CA ILE A 357 -18.62 -19.64 -22.90
C ILE A 357 -19.63 -20.78 -22.95
N GLY A 358 -19.62 -21.58 -24.02
CA GLY A 358 -20.50 -22.74 -24.17
C GLY A 358 -19.75 -24.06 -24.06
N ILE A 359 -20.13 -24.94 -23.13
CA ILE A 359 -19.52 -26.27 -22.96
C ILE A 359 -20.53 -27.38 -23.29
N CYS A 360 -20.16 -28.31 -24.17
CA CYS A 360 -20.98 -29.44 -24.61
C CYS A 360 -22.39 -29.01 -25.08
N PHE A 361 -23.44 -29.14 -24.25
CA PHE A 361 -24.76 -28.57 -24.54
C PHE A 361 -24.68 -27.05 -24.77
N GLY A 362 -23.91 -26.31 -23.98
CA GLY A 362 -23.69 -24.88 -24.19
C GLY A 362 -23.07 -24.58 -25.56
N HIS A 363 -22.11 -25.39 -26.02
CA HIS A 363 -21.52 -25.27 -27.35
C HIS A 363 -22.56 -25.50 -28.46
N GLN A 364 -23.36 -26.55 -28.32
CA GLN A 364 -24.47 -26.86 -29.22
C GLN A 364 -25.52 -25.75 -29.20
N LEU A 365 -25.82 -25.17 -28.04
CA LEU A 365 -26.83 -24.14 -27.87
C LEU A 365 -26.39 -22.86 -28.56
N MET A 366 -25.12 -22.46 -28.42
CA MET A 366 -24.60 -21.30 -29.12
C MET A 366 -24.65 -21.51 -30.65
N ALA A 367 -24.30 -22.70 -31.14
CA ALA A 367 -24.42 -22.99 -32.57
C ALA A 367 -25.88 -22.90 -33.05
N HIS A 368 -26.81 -23.51 -32.31
CA HIS A 368 -28.25 -23.48 -32.64
C HIS A 368 -28.83 -22.05 -32.58
N PHE A 369 -28.43 -21.29 -31.56
CA PHE A 369 -28.87 -19.90 -31.33
C PHE A 369 -28.52 -18.99 -32.51
N PHE A 370 -27.33 -19.17 -33.09
CA PHE A 370 -26.85 -18.39 -34.25
C PHE A 370 -27.23 -19.02 -35.61
N GLY A 371 -28.17 -19.97 -35.64
CA GLY A 371 -28.71 -20.51 -36.89
C GLY A 371 -27.95 -21.71 -37.47
N GLY A 372 -26.98 -22.26 -36.74
CA GLY A 372 -26.36 -23.55 -37.06
C GLY A 372 -27.30 -24.73 -36.79
N ARG A 373 -26.93 -25.91 -37.29
CA ARG A 373 -27.69 -27.16 -37.08
C ARG A 373 -26.94 -28.10 -36.15
N VAL A 374 -27.64 -28.57 -35.12
CA VAL A 374 -27.19 -29.61 -34.19
C VAL A 374 -27.99 -30.87 -34.43
N ALA A 375 -27.33 -32.02 -34.49
CA ALA A 375 -27.96 -33.32 -34.67
C ALA A 375 -27.06 -34.44 -34.09
N PRO A 376 -27.60 -35.67 -33.91
CA PRO A 376 -26.78 -36.82 -33.55
C PRO A 376 -25.64 -37.03 -34.56
N GLY A 377 -24.41 -37.20 -34.05
CA GLY A 377 -23.24 -37.48 -34.89
C GLY A 377 -23.39 -38.81 -35.64
N PRO A 378 -22.98 -38.91 -36.92
CA PRO A 378 -23.11 -40.14 -37.70
C PRO A 378 -22.29 -41.31 -37.12
N GLN A 379 -21.27 -41.04 -36.30
CA GLN A 379 -20.42 -42.01 -35.62
C GLN A 379 -21.00 -42.52 -34.29
N GLY A 380 -22.07 -41.92 -33.77
CA GLY A 380 -22.67 -42.27 -32.48
C GLY A 380 -22.04 -41.53 -31.29
N TRP A 381 -21.88 -42.23 -30.17
CA TRP A 381 -21.43 -41.63 -28.90
C TRP A 381 -19.93 -41.31 -28.89
N ALA A 382 -19.59 -40.08 -28.52
CA ALA A 382 -18.24 -39.67 -28.14
C ALA A 382 -18.10 -39.83 -26.61
N VAL A 383 -17.29 -40.79 -26.18
CA VAL A 383 -16.92 -40.99 -24.76
C VAL A 383 -15.41 -41.17 -24.61
N GLY A 384 -14.89 -40.83 -23.43
CA GLY A 384 -13.46 -40.91 -23.13
C GLY A 384 -12.69 -39.66 -23.57
N VAL A 385 -11.37 -39.77 -23.71
CA VAL A 385 -10.49 -38.66 -24.12
C VAL A 385 -10.42 -38.57 -25.64
N HIS A 386 -10.72 -37.40 -26.18
CA HIS A 386 -10.63 -37.09 -27.62
C HIS A 386 -9.61 -35.98 -27.83
N THR A 387 -8.64 -36.23 -28.72
CA THR A 387 -7.61 -35.25 -29.10
C THR A 387 -8.04 -34.51 -30.36
N SER A 388 -8.05 -33.19 -30.28
CA SER A 388 -8.38 -32.27 -31.36
C SER A 388 -7.17 -31.46 -31.79
N HIS A 389 -7.08 -31.20 -33.09
CA HIS A 389 -6.07 -30.32 -33.66
C HIS A 389 -6.48 -28.86 -33.47
N ILE A 390 -5.50 -27.99 -33.23
CA ILE A 390 -5.70 -26.55 -33.21
C ILE A 390 -5.58 -26.05 -34.65
N ASP A 391 -6.72 -25.80 -35.29
CA ASP A 391 -6.79 -25.37 -36.69
C ASP A 391 -6.47 -23.88 -36.86
N LYS A 392 -6.74 -23.09 -35.81
CA LYS A 392 -6.52 -21.64 -35.79
C LYS A 392 -6.02 -21.22 -34.41
N VAL A 393 -4.89 -20.51 -34.37
CA VAL A 393 -4.36 -19.91 -33.14
C VAL A 393 -4.93 -18.51 -33.01
N GLU A 394 -5.73 -18.30 -31.98
CA GLU A 394 -6.33 -16.99 -31.68
C GLU A 394 -5.42 -16.16 -30.77
N PRO A 395 -5.48 -14.81 -30.79
CA PRO A 395 -4.64 -13.96 -29.96
C PRO A 395 -4.71 -14.25 -28.46
N TRP A 396 -5.89 -14.66 -27.96
CA TRP A 396 -6.11 -15.01 -26.55
C TRP A 396 -5.42 -16.32 -26.13
N MET A 397 -5.00 -17.14 -27.10
CA MET A 397 -4.29 -18.39 -26.88
C MET A 397 -2.80 -18.13 -26.54
N GLY A 398 -2.27 -16.94 -26.82
CA GLY A 398 -0.89 -16.57 -26.51
C GLY A 398 0.16 -17.38 -27.28
N ASN A 399 1.35 -17.54 -26.70
CA ASN A 399 2.47 -18.28 -27.32
C ASN A 399 2.34 -19.80 -27.11
N LEU A 400 1.24 -20.41 -27.56
CA LEU A 400 1.13 -21.87 -27.54
C LEU A 400 2.13 -22.51 -28.48
N THR A 401 2.88 -23.47 -27.94
CA THR A 401 3.85 -24.29 -28.68
C THR A 401 3.27 -25.64 -29.10
N ARG A 402 2.01 -25.94 -28.77
CA ARG A 402 1.34 -27.21 -29.03
C ARG A 402 0.37 -27.08 -30.19
N SER A 403 0.20 -28.17 -30.94
CA SER A 403 -0.72 -28.27 -32.07
C SER A 403 -2.02 -29.01 -31.77
N GLU A 404 -2.18 -29.54 -30.55
CA GLU A 404 -3.28 -30.44 -30.17
C GLU A 404 -3.78 -30.21 -28.74
N VAL A 405 -5.06 -30.55 -28.50
CA VAL A 405 -5.75 -30.50 -27.21
C VAL A 405 -6.61 -31.76 -27.03
N SER A 406 -6.41 -32.47 -25.93
CA SER A 406 -7.11 -33.68 -25.46
C SER A 406 -8.09 -33.35 -24.32
N LEU A 407 -9.40 -33.46 -24.61
CA LEU A 407 -10.47 -33.24 -23.64
C LEU A 407 -11.33 -34.49 -23.46
N LEU A 408 -11.92 -34.63 -22.27
CA LEU A 408 -12.94 -35.66 -22.05
C LEU A 408 -14.21 -35.30 -22.80
N SER A 409 -14.86 -36.29 -23.39
CA SER A 409 -16.11 -36.14 -24.13
C SER A 409 -17.18 -37.05 -23.56
N SER A 410 -18.45 -36.60 -23.57
CA SER A 410 -19.61 -37.42 -23.22
C SER A 410 -20.87 -36.91 -23.90
N HIS A 411 -20.91 -37.00 -25.23
CA HIS A 411 -22.02 -36.47 -26.02
C HIS A 411 -22.34 -37.38 -27.21
N LYS A 412 -23.55 -37.24 -27.73
CA LYS A 412 -24.01 -37.89 -28.97
C LYS A 412 -24.29 -36.86 -30.05
N ASP A 413 -24.85 -35.72 -29.67
CA ASP A 413 -25.13 -34.62 -30.57
C ASP A 413 -23.85 -33.84 -30.87
N GLN A 414 -23.78 -33.30 -32.09
CA GLN A 414 -22.68 -32.48 -32.59
C GLN A 414 -23.23 -31.34 -33.45
N VAL A 415 -22.45 -30.28 -33.58
CA VAL A 415 -22.70 -29.24 -34.59
C VAL A 415 -22.38 -29.82 -35.97
N VAL A 416 -23.40 -29.98 -36.79
CA VAL A 416 -23.29 -30.57 -38.15
C VAL A 416 -23.32 -29.52 -39.25
N GLU A 417 -23.90 -28.35 -38.97
CA GLU A 417 -23.78 -27.15 -39.80
C GLU A 417 -23.40 -25.98 -38.90
N LEU A 418 -22.27 -25.35 -39.23
CA LEU A 418 -21.72 -24.23 -38.48
C LEU A 418 -22.50 -22.94 -38.80
N PRO A 419 -22.71 -22.02 -37.83
CA PRO A 419 -23.21 -20.67 -38.12
C PRO A 419 -22.31 -19.92 -39.11
N GLU A 420 -22.90 -19.07 -39.95
CA GLU A 420 -22.19 -18.37 -41.05
C GLU A 420 -21.02 -17.50 -40.57
N GLU A 421 -21.11 -16.92 -39.37
CA GLU A 421 -20.11 -16.01 -38.82
C GLU A 421 -19.10 -16.69 -37.87
N ALA A 422 -19.18 -18.02 -37.69
CA ALA A 422 -18.35 -18.72 -36.71
C ALA A 422 -17.02 -19.18 -37.30
N ASP A 423 -15.97 -19.08 -36.50
CA ASP A 423 -14.63 -19.57 -36.83
C ASP A 423 -14.32 -20.84 -36.01
N VAL A 424 -14.09 -21.97 -36.69
CA VAL A 424 -13.63 -23.20 -36.03
C VAL A 424 -12.14 -23.07 -35.69
N PHE A 425 -11.79 -23.42 -34.46
CA PHE A 425 -10.40 -23.42 -33.99
C PHE A 425 -9.96 -24.78 -33.43
N LEU A 426 -10.89 -25.69 -33.14
CA LEU A 426 -10.60 -27.07 -32.78
C LEU A 426 -11.45 -28.03 -33.62
N SER A 427 -10.81 -29.04 -34.20
CA SER A 427 -11.49 -30.14 -34.90
C SER A 427 -10.76 -31.48 -34.72
N ASN A 428 -11.50 -32.56 -34.95
CA ASN A 428 -10.94 -33.90 -35.13
C ASN A 428 -11.84 -34.76 -36.03
N ASP A 429 -11.37 -35.95 -36.39
CA ASP A 429 -12.10 -36.87 -37.28
C ASP A 429 -13.47 -37.32 -36.72
N PHE A 430 -13.62 -37.37 -35.40
CA PHE A 430 -14.88 -37.75 -34.73
C PHE A 430 -15.85 -36.56 -34.63
N CYS A 431 -15.34 -35.37 -34.34
CA CYS A 431 -16.08 -34.13 -34.18
C CYS A 431 -15.40 -32.99 -34.97
N PRO A 432 -15.85 -32.74 -36.22
CA PRO A 432 -15.27 -31.71 -37.08
C PRO A 432 -15.39 -30.28 -36.54
N VAL A 433 -16.31 -30.04 -35.60
CA VAL A 433 -16.52 -28.76 -34.92
C VAL A 433 -16.36 -28.98 -33.41
N ALA A 434 -15.14 -29.26 -32.96
CA ALA A 434 -14.85 -29.51 -31.55
C ALA A 434 -14.74 -28.20 -30.74
N GLY A 435 -14.48 -27.07 -31.39
CA GLY A 435 -14.53 -25.74 -30.79
C GLY A 435 -14.60 -24.63 -31.83
N PHE A 436 -15.44 -23.63 -31.59
CA PHE A 436 -15.58 -22.45 -32.45
C PHE A 436 -15.73 -21.16 -31.63
N THR A 437 -15.40 -20.03 -32.26
CA THR A 437 -15.65 -18.68 -31.76
C THR A 437 -16.66 -17.94 -32.66
N LEU A 438 -17.37 -16.97 -32.10
CA LEU A 438 -18.16 -15.99 -32.86
C LEU A 438 -17.73 -14.59 -32.42
N GLY A 439 -17.05 -13.88 -33.32
CA GLY A 439 -16.43 -12.60 -33.02
C GLY A 439 -15.53 -12.66 -31.78
N SER A 440 -15.55 -11.60 -30.98
CA SER A 440 -14.83 -11.54 -29.69
C SER A 440 -15.69 -11.93 -28.49
N GLN A 441 -16.94 -12.35 -28.71
CA GLN A 441 -17.97 -12.41 -27.66
C GLN A 441 -18.29 -13.84 -27.22
N VAL A 442 -18.15 -14.83 -28.10
CA VAL A 442 -18.48 -16.24 -27.81
C VAL A 442 -17.27 -17.14 -28.01
N LEU A 443 -17.04 -18.01 -27.03
CA LEU A 443 -16.11 -19.14 -27.10
C LEU A 443 -16.88 -20.42 -26.80
N SER A 444 -16.69 -21.48 -27.59
CA SER A 444 -17.41 -22.73 -27.38
C SER A 444 -16.52 -23.95 -27.54
N LEU A 445 -16.79 -24.99 -26.74
CA LEU A 445 -16.06 -26.26 -26.72
C LEU A 445 -17.03 -27.43 -26.58
N GLN A 446 -16.90 -28.43 -27.43
CA GLN A 446 -17.74 -29.64 -27.40
C GLN A 446 -17.32 -30.61 -26.29
N GLY A 447 -16.04 -30.65 -25.96
CA GLY A 447 -15.48 -31.44 -24.85
C GLY A 447 -15.73 -30.82 -23.47
N HIS A 448 -15.54 -31.61 -22.42
CA HIS A 448 -15.73 -31.29 -21.01
C HIS A 448 -14.38 -31.05 -20.31
N PRO A 449 -13.88 -29.80 -20.27
CA PRO A 449 -12.67 -29.47 -19.53
C PRO A 449 -12.84 -29.63 -18.01
N GLU A 450 -14.07 -29.63 -17.51
CA GLU A 450 -14.41 -29.79 -16.09
C GLU A 450 -14.37 -31.25 -15.62
N PHE A 451 -14.45 -32.22 -16.54
CA PHE A 451 -14.43 -33.63 -16.15
C PHE A 451 -13.02 -34.08 -15.77
N VAL A 452 -12.98 -35.02 -14.83
CA VAL A 452 -11.79 -35.82 -14.49
C VAL A 452 -11.99 -37.26 -14.94
N ALA A 453 -10.89 -37.98 -15.18
CA ALA A 453 -10.94 -39.36 -15.67
C ALA A 453 -11.79 -40.29 -14.80
N ALA A 454 -11.78 -40.09 -13.47
CA ALA A 454 -12.60 -40.86 -12.54
C ALA A 454 -14.12 -40.65 -12.76
N TYR A 455 -14.57 -39.41 -12.92
CA TYR A 455 -15.97 -39.11 -13.18
C TYR A 455 -16.41 -39.62 -14.57
N ALA A 456 -15.57 -39.43 -15.59
CA ALA A 456 -15.84 -39.95 -16.93
C ALA A 456 -15.92 -41.48 -16.94
N SER A 457 -15.08 -42.16 -16.16
CA SER A 457 -15.13 -43.61 -15.94
C SER A 457 -16.49 -44.05 -15.39
N ASP A 458 -16.96 -43.44 -14.30
CA ASP A 458 -18.23 -43.81 -13.65
C ASP A 458 -19.44 -43.49 -14.54
N LEU A 459 -19.38 -42.39 -15.29
CA LEU A 459 -20.41 -42.01 -16.26
C LEU A 459 -20.50 -43.01 -17.41
N MET A 460 -19.37 -43.54 -17.89
CA MET A 460 -19.33 -44.59 -18.91
C MET A 460 -19.87 -45.92 -18.39
N ASP A 461 -19.55 -46.31 -17.15
CA ASP A 461 -20.08 -47.55 -16.54
C ASP A 461 -21.60 -47.54 -16.47
N MET A 462 -22.18 -46.40 -16.06
CA MET A 462 -23.62 -46.24 -15.97
C MET A 462 -24.32 -46.25 -17.35
N ARG A 463 -23.61 -45.83 -18.41
CA ARG A 463 -24.17 -45.73 -19.78
C ARG A 463 -23.76 -46.88 -20.70
N ALA A 464 -23.11 -47.93 -20.18
CA ALA A 464 -22.55 -49.02 -20.98
C ALA A 464 -23.57 -49.63 -21.97
N ASP A 465 -24.80 -49.86 -21.51
CA ASP A 465 -25.89 -50.44 -22.31
C ASP A 465 -26.32 -49.55 -23.51
N ILE A 466 -26.06 -48.24 -23.43
CA ILE A 466 -26.50 -47.25 -24.44
C ILE A 466 -25.36 -46.83 -25.36
N ILE A 467 -24.11 -46.88 -24.88
CA ILE A 467 -22.90 -46.52 -25.63
C ILE A 467 -22.45 -47.67 -26.53
N GLY A 468 -22.65 -48.92 -26.10
CA GLY A 468 -22.25 -50.12 -26.82
C GLY A 468 -20.81 -50.57 -26.49
N ASP A 469 -20.59 -51.89 -26.41
CA ASP A 469 -19.38 -52.51 -25.87
C ASP A 469 -18.07 -52.01 -26.50
N ALA A 470 -18.03 -51.88 -27.83
CA ALA A 470 -16.82 -51.47 -28.54
C ALA A 470 -16.41 -50.02 -28.20
N VAL A 471 -17.39 -49.12 -28.11
CA VAL A 471 -17.16 -47.70 -27.80
C VAL A 471 -16.85 -47.51 -26.31
N TYR A 472 -17.51 -48.27 -25.44
CA TYR A 472 -17.23 -48.29 -24.00
C TYR A 472 -15.78 -48.72 -23.70
N GLN A 473 -15.30 -49.81 -24.30
CA GLN A 473 -13.93 -50.28 -24.08
C GLN A 473 -12.88 -49.29 -24.61
N ALA A 474 -13.10 -48.72 -25.80
CA ALA A 474 -12.23 -47.69 -26.36
C ALA A 474 -12.21 -46.43 -25.48
N GLY A 475 -13.37 -46.00 -24.98
CA GLY A 475 -13.51 -44.87 -24.05
C GLY A 475 -12.74 -45.10 -22.75
N LYS A 476 -12.88 -46.27 -22.11
CA LYS A 476 -12.11 -46.62 -20.90
C LYS A 476 -10.60 -46.63 -21.15
N GLN A 477 -10.16 -47.19 -22.27
CA GLN A 477 -8.73 -47.22 -22.63
C GLN A 477 -8.17 -45.81 -22.84
N SER A 478 -8.95 -44.90 -23.44
CA SER A 478 -8.51 -43.53 -23.69
C SER A 478 -8.29 -42.69 -22.41
N LEU A 479 -8.81 -43.11 -21.25
CA LEU A 479 -8.63 -42.39 -19.98
C LEU A 479 -7.18 -42.35 -19.48
N GLU A 480 -6.30 -43.18 -20.05
CA GLU A 480 -4.85 -43.14 -19.79
C GLU A 480 -4.16 -41.95 -20.49
N ILE A 481 -4.81 -41.34 -21.49
CA ILE A 481 -4.28 -40.20 -22.23
C ILE A 481 -4.35 -38.96 -21.32
N PRO A 482 -3.20 -38.28 -21.06
CA PRO A 482 -3.20 -37.06 -20.28
C PRO A 482 -4.09 -35.99 -20.93
N THR A 483 -5.07 -35.51 -20.17
CA THR A 483 -5.92 -34.39 -20.56
C THR A 483 -5.26 -33.07 -20.18
N GLN A 484 -5.57 -31.99 -20.89
CA GLN A 484 -5.12 -30.64 -20.50
C GLN A 484 -5.87 -30.12 -19.26
N THR A 485 -6.71 -30.96 -18.67
CA THR A 485 -7.46 -30.75 -17.45
C THR A 485 -7.27 -31.98 -16.56
N GLY A 486 -6.33 -31.94 -15.59
CA GLY A 486 -6.27 -33.01 -14.57
C GLY A 486 -4.92 -33.58 -14.13
N GLU A 487 -3.76 -33.00 -14.47
CA GLU A 487 -2.54 -33.27 -13.68
C GLU A 487 -2.46 -32.27 -12.53
N ALA A 488 -2.73 -32.72 -11.29
CA ALA A 488 -2.30 -31.99 -10.11
C ALA A 488 -0.76 -31.85 -10.18
N PRO A 489 -0.19 -30.63 -10.31
CA PRO A 489 1.26 -30.50 -10.34
C PRO A 489 1.83 -31.08 -9.04
N THR A 490 2.97 -31.76 -9.10
CA THR A 490 3.68 -32.32 -7.93
C THR A 490 3.53 -31.39 -6.72
N ARG A 491 3.13 -31.92 -5.55
CA ARG A 491 2.70 -31.12 -4.38
C ARG A 491 3.59 -29.89 -4.16
N PHE A 492 4.92 -30.01 -4.24
CA PHE A 492 5.87 -28.90 -4.09
C PHE A 492 5.95 -27.91 -5.28
N GLY A 493 5.73 -28.36 -6.53
CA GLY A 493 5.70 -27.51 -7.72
C GLY A 493 4.53 -26.50 -7.73
N GLN A 494 3.39 -26.86 -7.13
CA GLN A 494 2.27 -25.94 -6.90
C GLN A 494 2.66 -24.85 -5.89
N PHE A 495 3.33 -25.23 -4.79
CA PHE A 495 3.81 -24.27 -3.80
C PHE A 495 4.90 -23.36 -4.35
N ARG A 496 5.76 -23.83 -5.24
CA ARG A 496 6.75 -22.98 -5.91
C ARG A 496 6.09 -21.94 -6.82
N ARG A 497 5.11 -22.33 -7.64
CA ARG A 497 4.35 -21.37 -8.48
C ARG A 497 3.52 -20.39 -7.65
N ARG A 498 2.94 -20.84 -6.53
CA ARG A 498 2.26 -19.96 -5.57
C ARG A 498 3.25 -19.02 -4.86
N ALA A 499 4.42 -19.51 -4.49
CA ALA A 499 5.49 -18.70 -3.90
C ALA A 499 6.03 -17.67 -4.89
N GLU A 500 6.21 -18.01 -6.17
CA GLU A 500 6.60 -17.06 -7.23
C GLU A 500 5.62 -15.88 -7.34
N LYS A 501 4.30 -16.14 -7.19
CA LYS A 501 3.25 -15.11 -7.14
C LYS A 501 3.14 -14.40 -5.77
N LEU A 502 3.44 -15.10 -4.67
CA LEU A 502 3.41 -14.52 -3.33
C LEU A 502 4.57 -13.54 -3.14
N VAL A 503 5.77 -13.89 -3.59
CA VAL A 503 6.99 -13.10 -3.46
C VAL A 503 6.89 -11.74 -4.18
N SER A 504 5.99 -11.61 -5.16
CA SER A 504 5.66 -10.32 -5.79
C SER A 504 4.67 -9.45 -5.00
N ASN A 505 4.14 -9.93 -3.87
CA ASN A 505 3.20 -9.23 -2.99
C ASN A 505 3.65 -9.33 -1.51
N PRO A 506 4.34 -8.28 -0.98
CA PRO A 506 4.84 -8.24 0.39
C PRO A 506 3.81 -8.58 1.48
N ASP A 507 2.58 -8.09 1.36
CA ASP A 507 1.52 -8.27 2.37
C ASP A 507 1.07 -9.74 2.46
N ARG A 508 0.98 -10.43 1.32
CA ARG A 508 0.65 -11.87 1.28
C ARG A 508 1.77 -12.73 1.87
N VAL A 509 3.04 -12.32 1.70
CA VAL A 509 4.17 -12.97 2.37
C VAL A 509 4.11 -12.72 3.88
N GLN A 510 3.73 -11.53 4.32
CA GLN A 510 3.60 -11.20 5.74
C GLN A 510 2.49 -11.99 6.43
N ALA A 511 1.33 -12.16 5.80
CA ALA A 511 0.26 -13.04 6.30
C ALA A 511 0.72 -14.50 6.44
N LEU A 512 1.45 -15.02 5.46
CA LEU A 512 2.05 -16.36 5.53
C LEU A 512 3.04 -16.49 6.69
N LEU A 513 3.87 -15.47 6.92
CA LEU A 513 4.85 -15.47 8.01
C LEU A 513 4.15 -15.51 9.37
N SER A 514 3.06 -14.75 9.55
CA SER A 514 2.24 -14.79 10.76
C SER A 514 1.60 -16.17 11.00
N ASP A 515 1.13 -16.83 9.93
CA ASP A 515 0.59 -18.18 10.04
C ASP A 515 1.68 -19.24 10.32
N ALA A 516 2.88 -19.06 9.77
CA ALA A 516 4.04 -19.90 10.05
C ALA A 516 4.50 -19.78 11.51
N ASP A 517 4.58 -18.55 12.03
CA ASP A 517 4.89 -18.27 13.44
C ASP A 517 3.89 -18.95 14.37
N ARG A 518 2.59 -18.82 14.09
CA ARG A 518 1.51 -19.45 14.86
C ARG A 518 1.59 -20.99 14.85
N LYS A 519 1.88 -21.60 13.69
CA LYS A 519 1.98 -23.06 13.56
C LYS A 519 3.24 -23.63 14.20
N GLN A 520 4.35 -22.90 14.13
CA GLN A 520 5.62 -23.24 14.78
C GLN A 520 5.51 -23.20 16.31
N ALA A 521 4.76 -22.24 16.87
CA ALA A 521 4.52 -22.15 18.31
C ALA A 521 3.74 -23.35 18.88
N ASN A 522 2.82 -23.91 18.08
CA ASN A 522 1.89 -24.97 18.50
C ASN A 522 2.39 -26.40 18.23
N ALA A 523 3.51 -26.59 17.52
CA ALA A 523 4.02 -27.90 17.14
C ALA A 523 5.03 -28.49 18.16
N GLY A 524 4.80 -29.72 18.61
CA GLY A 524 5.60 -30.43 19.63
C GLY A 524 6.18 -31.77 19.16
N GLY A 525 7.31 -32.19 19.75
CA GLY A 525 8.00 -33.47 19.46
C GLY A 525 9.53 -33.36 19.46
N GLU A 526 10.24 -34.45 19.79
CA GLU A 526 11.70 -34.43 19.96
C GLU A 526 12.46 -34.15 18.65
N LYS A 527 12.01 -34.75 17.52
CA LYS A 527 12.54 -34.46 16.17
C LYS A 527 12.13 -33.09 15.61
N PHE A 528 11.04 -32.50 16.09
CA PHE A 528 10.58 -31.16 15.66
C PHE A 528 11.46 -30.05 16.25
N ARG A 529 12.14 -30.32 17.36
CA ARG A 529 12.98 -29.36 18.09
C ARG A 529 14.19 -28.88 17.26
N GLU A 530 14.81 -29.76 16.47
CA GLU A 530 15.90 -29.40 15.54
C GLU A 530 15.40 -28.59 14.33
N MET A 531 14.21 -28.92 13.81
CA MET A 531 13.61 -28.24 12.65
C MET A 531 13.08 -26.83 12.99
N ARG A 532 12.64 -26.61 14.24
CA ARG A 532 12.13 -25.32 14.73
C ARG A 532 13.15 -24.19 14.58
N ALA A 533 14.43 -24.46 14.78
CA ALA A 533 15.49 -23.46 14.62
C ALA A 533 15.63 -23.01 13.15
N GLN A 534 15.58 -23.96 12.21
CA GLN A 534 15.74 -23.68 10.78
C GLN A 534 14.54 -22.91 10.20
N ILE A 535 13.32 -23.27 10.62
CA ILE A 535 12.09 -22.56 10.25
C ILE A 535 12.12 -21.12 10.78
N GLY A 536 12.54 -20.91 12.03
CA GLY A 536 12.65 -19.57 12.62
C GLY A 536 13.65 -18.67 11.88
N VAL A 537 14.78 -19.23 11.40
CA VAL A 537 15.75 -18.47 10.61
C VAL A 537 15.21 -18.14 9.22
N ALA A 538 14.47 -19.05 8.58
CA ALA A 538 13.82 -18.79 7.30
C ALA A 538 12.77 -17.66 7.39
N ILE A 539 11.96 -17.66 8.45
CA ILE A 539 10.98 -16.61 8.72
C ILE A 539 11.70 -15.27 8.91
N ALA A 540 12.74 -15.23 9.73
CA ALA A 540 13.52 -14.01 9.97
C ALA A 540 14.18 -13.48 8.68
N LEU A 541 14.72 -14.37 7.84
CA LEU A 541 15.34 -14.02 6.57
C LEU A 541 14.31 -13.45 5.60
N ILE A 542 13.15 -14.09 5.46
CA ILE A 542 12.09 -13.59 4.59
C ILE A 542 11.55 -12.26 5.12
N LYS A 543 11.39 -12.08 6.44
CA LYS A 543 11.00 -10.80 7.06
C LYS A 543 11.98 -9.68 6.70
N ALA A 544 13.28 -9.92 6.87
CA ALA A 544 14.34 -8.95 6.53
C ALA A 544 14.43 -8.67 5.02
N TRP A 545 14.10 -9.65 4.17
CA TRP A 545 14.04 -9.45 2.73
C TRP A 545 12.79 -8.65 2.31
N VAL A 546 11.64 -8.87 2.98
CA VAL A 546 10.40 -8.13 2.75
C VAL A 546 10.55 -6.66 3.16
N SER A 547 11.12 -6.39 4.34
CA SER A 547 11.39 -5.03 4.82
C SER A 547 12.47 -4.31 4.01
N GLY A 548 13.32 -5.06 3.30
CA GLY A 548 14.40 -4.53 2.49
C GLY A 548 15.75 -4.44 3.20
N ASP A 549 15.80 -4.77 4.49
CA ASP A 549 16.98 -4.73 5.34
C ASP A 549 18.07 -5.72 4.88
N TYR A 550 17.67 -6.85 4.27
CA TYR A 550 18.58 -7.88 3.77
C TYR A 550 18.29 -8.30 2.32
N ARG A 551 19.12 -7.85 1.38
CA ARG A 551 19.01 -8.16 -0.07
C ARG A 551 20.10 -9.09 -0.62
N GLN A 552 21.04 -9.55 0.22
CA GLN A 552 22.14 -10.44 -0.19
C GLN A 552 21.71 -11.92 -0.34
N VAL A 553 20.50 -12.14 -0.86
CA VAL A 553 19.90 -13.45 -1.08
C VAL A 553 19.18 -13.46 -2.43
N SER A 554 19.32 -14.54 -3.20
CA SER A 554 18.73 -14.60 -4.54
C SER A 554 17.21 -14.70 -4.50
N ASN A 555 16.52 -14.10 -5.49
CA ASN A 555 15.06 -14.23 -5.62
C ASN A 555 14.61 -15.70 -5.72
N LYS A 556 15.44 -16.55 -6.34
CA LYS A 556 15.20 -18.00 -6.42
C LYS A 556 15.21 -18.64 -5.02
N THR A 557 16.13 -18.23 -4.16
CA THR A 557 16.23 -18.70 -2.77
C THR A 557 15.02 -18.26 -1.95
N ILE A 558 14.58 -17.02 -2.09
CA ILE A 558 13.36 -16.51 -1.42
C ILE A 558 12.11 -17.26 -1.87
N VAL A 559 11.94 -17.49 -3.18
CA VAL A 559 10.84 -18.30 -3.71
C VAL A 559 10.84 -19.71 -3.12
N ILE A 560 12.02 -20.34 -2.98
CA ILE A 560 12.14 -21.68 -2.38
C ILE A 560 11.79 -21.67 -0.89
N LEU A 561 12.25 -20.67 -0.13
CA LEU A 561 11.94 -20.52 1.30
C LEU A 561 10.45 -20.24 1.54
N VAL A 562 9.84 -19.36 0.74
CA VAL A 562 8.40 -19.06 0.79
C VAL A 562 7.58 -20.28 0.38
N ALA A 563 8.01 -21.07 -0.61
CA ALA A 563 7.36 -22.32 -0.97
C ALA A 563 7.44 -23.36 0.16
N ALA A 564 8.58 -23.45 0.86
CA ALA A 564 8.75 -24.31 2.02
C ALA A 564 7.88 -23.88 3.21
N LEU A 565 7.74 -22.56 3.46
CA LEU A 565 6.84 -22.04 4.49
C LEU A 565 5.35 -22.22 4.13
N LEU A 566 4.96 -22.01 2.85
CA LEU A 566 3.61 -22.32 2.37
C LEU A 566 3.25 -23.79 2.57
N TYR A 567 4.20 -24.68 2.26
CA TYR A 567 4.08 -26.11 2.50
C TYR A 567 3.92 -26.40 4.00
N PHE A 568 4.72 -25.74 4.84
CA PHE A 568 4.67 -25.90 6.29
C PHE A 568 3.36 -25.39 6.91
N VAL A 569 2.81 -24.28 6.43
CA VAL A 569 1.66 -23.58 7.03
C VAL A 569 0.31 -24.25 6.75
N MET A 570 0.09 -24.79 5.55
CA MET A 570 -1.24 -25.28 5.18
C MET A 570 -1.79 -26.38 6.11
N PRO A 571 -3.10 -26.41 6.40
CA PRO A 571 -3.73 -27.45 7.23
C PRO A 571 -3.59 -28.83 6.60
N LEU A 572 -3.23 -29.83 7.39
CA LEU A 572 -3.41 -31.24 7.07
C LEU A 572 -4.92 -31.52 7.04
N ASP A 573 -5.59 -31.30 5.91
CA ASP A 573 -7.03 -31.62 5.77
C ASP A 573 -7.47 -31.91 4.31
N VAL A 574 -6.54 -32.23 3.41
CA VAL A 574 -6.86 -32.68 2.02
C VAL A 574 -6.55 -34.18 1.81
N VAL A 575 -6.39 -34.93 2.89
CA VAL A 575 -6.37 -36.41 2.88
C VAL A 575 -7.20 -36.88 4.06
N PRO A 576 -8.23 -37.74 3.87
CA PRO A 576 -8.96 -38.30 4.99
C PRO A 576 -8.03 -39.08 5.92
N ASP A 577 -7.97 -38.67 7.19
CA ASP A 577 -7.16 -39.27 8.28
C ASP A 577 -7.61 -40.68 8.70
N PHE A 578 -8.18 -41.49 7.79
CA PHE A 578 -8.65 -42.84 8.11
C PHE A 578 -7.86 -43.98 7.45
N LEU A 579 -6.82 -43.73 6.64
CA LEU A 579 -6.22 -44.84 5.88
C LEU A 579 -4.98 -45.53 6.46
N PHE A 580 -4.00 -44.89 7.09
CA PHE A 580 -2.90 -45.61 7.77
C PHE A 580 -2.26 -44.73 8.86
N GLY A 581 -2.38 -45.11 10.13
CA GLY A 581 -1.84 -44.35 11.26
C GLY A 581 -0.31 -44.33 11.31
N LEU A 582 0.32 -43.41 10.57
CA LEU A 582 1.75 -43.02 10.62
C LEU A 582 1.94 -41.63 9.91
N GLY A 583 1.31 -40.57 10.39
CA GLY A 583 1.28 -39.25 9.71
C GLY A 583 2.29 -38.21 10.18
N LEU A 584 3.61 -38.47 10.17
CA LEU A 584 4.64 -37.46 10.48
C LEU A 584 5.99 -37.60 9.73
N LEU A 585 6.19 -38.60 8.87
CA LEU A 585 7.52 -38.91 8.33
C LEU A 585 7.84 -38.28 6.95
N ASP A 586 6.84 -38.01 6.10
CA ASP A 586 7.10 -37.54 4.72
C ASP A 586 7.33 -36.03 4.60
N ASP A 587 6.74 -35.20 5.47
CA ASP A 587 6.81 -33.74 5.38
C ASP A 587 8.13 -33.15 5.91
N ALA A 588 8.72 -33.78 6.93
CA ALA A 588 10.00 -33.38 7.51
C ALA A 588 11.17 -33.62 6.53
N ALA A 589 11.09 -34.67 5.71
CA ALA A 589 12.12 -34.98 4.72
C ALA A 589 12.24 -33.90 3.63
N VAL A 590 11.11 -33.31 3.22
CA VAL A 590 11.07 -32.22 2.22
C VAL A 590 11.70 -30.94 2.79
N LEU A 591 11.34 -30.56 4.03
CA LEU A 591 11.92 -29.38 4.69
C LEU A 591 13.42 -29.57 4.94
N VAL A 592 13.84 -30.73 5.47
CA VAL A 592 15.25 -31.05 5.68
C VAL A 592 16.04 -31.01 4.37
N TYR A 593 15.48 -31.54 3.29
CA TYR A 593 16.10 -31.47 1.96
C TYR A 593 16.26 -30.02 1.49
N VAL A 594 15.21 -29.20 1.57
CA VAL A 594 15.27 -27.77 1.18
C VAL A 594 16.29 -27.01 2.01
N PHE A 595 16.29 -27.17 3.34
CA PHE A 595 17.23 -26.49 4.24
C PHE A 595 18.68 -26.96 4.06
N SER A 596 18.91 -28.21 3.66
CA SER A 596 20.25 -28.71 3.34
C SER A 596 20.85 -28.03 2.11
N GLN A 597 20.02 -27.61 1.15
CA GLN A 597 20.46 -26.95 -0.09
C GLN A 597 20.71 -25.44 0.08
N LEU A 598 20.32 -24.85 1.23
CA LEU A 598 20.36 -23.39 1.48
C LEU A 598 21.25 -22.99 2.67
N GLN A 599 22.11 -23.90 3.13
CA GLN A 599 22.95 -23.69 4.32
C GLN A 599 23.88 -22.46 4.20
N THR A 600 24.39 -22.19 2.99
CA THR A 600 25.32 -21.08 2.77
C THR A 600 24.65 -19.72 2.92
N GLU A 601 23.45 -19.55 2.36
CA GLU A 601 22.67 -18.33 2.43
C GLU A 601 22.12 -18.07 3.84
N ILE A 602 21.71 -19.14 4.54
CA ILE A 602 21.26 -19.08 5.93
C ILE A 602 22.39 -18.61 6.86
N ALA A 603 23.60 -19.14 6.69
CA ALA A 603 24.76 -18.73 7.50
C ALA A 603 25.14 -17.26 7.26
N ALA A 604 25.09 -16.78 6.01
CA ALA A 604 25.36 -15.39 5.68
C ALA A 604 24.36 -14.42 6.32
N PHE A 605 23.07 -14.78 6.36
CA PHE A 605 22.04 -13.98 7.01
C PHE A 605 22.22 -13.90 8.53
N GLN A 606 22.61 -15.01 9.17
CA GLN A 606 22.84 -15.02 10.61
C GLN A 606 23.99 -14.11 11.06
N VAL A 607 25.07 -14.02 10.26
CA VAL A 607 26.18 -13.10 10.51
C VAL A 607 25.73 -11.64 10.41
N TRP A 608 24.95 -11.28 9.37
CA TRP A 608 24.40 -9.94 9.22
C TRP A 608 23.44 -9.57 10.35
N ARG A 609 22.56 -10.51 10.76
CA ARG A 609 21.60 -10.28 11.84
C ARG A 609 22.30 -9.99 13.17
N GLN A 610 23.41 -10.65 13.45
CA GLN A 610 24.20 -10.38 14.66
C GLN A 610 24.75 -8.95 14.64
N GLN A 611 25.17 -8.44 13.49
CA GLN A 611 25.67 -7.06 13.33
C GLN A 611 24.56 -6.01 13.48
N GLN A 612 23.32 -6.30 13.05
CA GLN A 612 22.17 -5.40 13.22
C GLN A 612 21.71 -5.27 14.67
N VAL A 613 21.77 -6.35 15.45
CA VAL A 613 21.44 -6.33 16.89
C VAL A 613 22.41 -5.42 17.65
N ASP A 614 23.68 -5.41 17.24
CA ASP A 614 24.69 -4.51 17.80
C ASP A 614 24.44 -3.02 17.41
N GLU A 615 23.80 -2.74 16.27
CA GLU A 615 23.41 -1.39 15.82
C GLU A 615 22.08 -0.90 16.44
N GLN A 616 21.10 -1.79 16.65
CA GLN A 616 19.76 -1.46 17.17
C GLN A 616 19.79 -1.10 18.66
N GLN A 617 20.79 -1.57 19.42
CA GLN A 617 21.07 -1.10 20.77
C GLN A 617 21.34 0.43 20.84
N SER A 618 21.70 1.07 19.71
CA SER A 618 21.88 2.54 19.62
C SER A 618 20.59 3.33 19.34
N GLU A 619 19.47 2.69 18.99
CA GLU A 619 18.21 3.38 18.66
C GLU A 619 17.31 3.66 19.88
N GLU A 620 17.36 2.84 20.93
CA GLU A 620 16.67 3.14 22.21
C GLU A 620 17.21 4.43 22.87
N GLU A 621 18.42 4.86 22.50
CA GLU A 621 19.00 6.15 22.90
C GLU A 621 18.38 7.37 22.20
N ARG A 622 17.57 7.19 21.15
CA ARG A 622 17.01 8.30 20.34
C ARG A 622 15.81 9.00 20.98
N LEU A 623 15.04 8.36 21.86
CA LEU A 623 13.78 8.93 22.37
C LEU A 623 14.02 10.16 23.28
N VAL A 624 15.04 10.09 24.15
CA VAL A 624 15.43 11.21 25.04
C VAL A 624 16.18 12.29 24.26
N LYS A 625 16.99 11.90 23.25
CA LYS A 625 17.65 12.84 22.32
C LYS A 625 16.62 13.64 21.51
N TRP A 626 15.52 13.01 21.07
CA TRP A 626 14.43 13.63 20.32
C TRP A 626 13.67 14.67 21.18
N GLN A 627 13.22 14.30 22.39
CA GLN A 627 12.51 15.23 23.28
C GLN A 627 13.36 16.43 23.74
N MET A 628 14.68 16.25 23.91
CA MET A 628 15.58 17.36 24.25
C MET A 628 15.89 18.26 23.05
N SER A 629 15.94 17.70 21.84
CA SER A 629 16.17 18.48 20.61
C SER A 629 15.04 19.46 20.28
N ASP A 630 13.82 19.20 20.77
CA ASP A 630 12.68 20.11 20.65
C ASP A 630 12.91 21.43 21.42
N TYR A 631 13.72 21.40 22.48
CA TYR A 631 14.00 22.56 23.33
C TYR A 631 15.43 23.08 23.20
N LEU A 632 16.40 22.24 22.84
CA LEU A 632 17.83 22.57 22.91
C LEU A 632 18.60 22.00 21.71
N ASP A 633 19.33 22.87 20.99
CA ASP A 633 20.23 22.43 19.93
C ASP A 633 21.57 21.98 20.53
N LEU A 634 21.69 20.69 20.82
CA LEU A 634 22.89 20.14 21.47
C LEU A 634 24.10 20.09 20.53
N ASN A 635 25.24 20.59 21.00
CA ASN A 635 26.53 20.43 20.33
C ASN A 635 27.10 19.01 20.49
N SER A 636 28.19 18.69 19.79
CA SER A 636 28.78 17.34 19.80
C SER A 636 29.17 16.84 21.19
N ASP A 637 29.69 17.72 22.03
CA ASP A 637 30.17 17.37 23.37
C ASP A 637 28.99 17.16 24.32
N GLN A 638 27.95 18.00 24.21
CA GLN A 638 26.69 17.86 24.94
C GLN A 638 25.91 16.59 24.55
N ARG A 639 25.92 16.22 23.26
CA ARG A 639 25.30 14.96 22.80
C ARG A 639 26.00 13.76 23.40
N LYS A 640 27.34 13.75 23.34
CA LYS A 640 28.14 12.68 23.93
C LYS A 640 27.97 12.59 25.45
N LEU A 641 27.90 13.74 26.12
CA LEU A 641 27.61 13.81 27.55
C LEU A 641 26.23 13.22 27.85
N LEU A 642 25.20 13.60 27.10
CA LEU A 642 23.84 13.09 27.25
C LEU A 642 23.77 11.58 27.00
N GLU A 643 24.44 11.07 25.97
CA GLU A 643 24.57 9.64 25.65
C GLU A 643 25.10 8.86 26.84
N THR A 644 26.27 9.24 27.35
CA THR A 644 26.89 8.56 28.49
C THR A 644 25.99 8.58 29.74
N GLN A 645 25.27 9.68 29.98
CA GLN A 645 24.36 9.76 31.13
C GLN A 645 23.10 8.90 30.97
N ILE A 646 22.52 8.86 29.76
CA ILE A 646 21.36 8.02 29.45
C ILE A 646 21.74 6.55 29.53
N GLU A 647 22.88 6.14 28.97
CA GLU A 647 23.39 4.77 29.05
C GLU A 647 23.49 4.31 30.51
N GLY A 648 24.05 5.15 31.39
CA GLY A 648 24.16 4.86 32.82
C GLY A 648 22.79 4.73 33.50
N LEU A 649 21.84 5.62 33.18
CA LEU A 649 20.47 5.55 33.71
C LEU A 649 19.74 4.28 33.21
N MET A 650 19.89 3.94 31.93
CA MET A 650 19.27 2.74 31.34
C MET A 650 19.86 1.45 31.91
N ALA A 651 21.18 1.41 32.15
CA ALA A 651 21.83 0.28 32.80
C ALA A 651 21.32 0.08 34.25
N TRP A 652 21.16 1.16 35.01
CA TRP A 652 20.53 1.11 36.33
C TRP A 652 19.08 0.63 36.25
N HIS A 653 18.29 1.19 35.33
CA HIS A 653 16.87 0.86 35.18
C HIS A 653 16.65 -0.61 34.79
N ARG A 654 17.47 -1.13 33.87
CA ARG A 654 17.49 -2.56 33.48
C ARG A 654 17.79 -3.47 34.66
N ARG A 655 18.62 -3.03 35.61
CA ARG A 655 19.02 -3.84 36.77
C ARG A 655 18.01 -3.77 37.91
N GLU A 656 17.52 -2.59 38.25
CA GLU A 656 16.70 -2.39 39.46
C GLU A 656 15.20 -2.54 39.17
N HIS A 657 14.66 -1.93 38.11
CA HIS A 657 13.21 -1.82 37.92
C HIS A 657 12.61 -2.76 36.89
N LEU A 658 13.30 -3.07 35.78
CA LEU A 658 12.74 -4.01 34.79
C LEU A 658 12.40 -5.40 35.39
N PRO A 659 13.18 -5.98 36.33
CA PRO A 659 12.78 -7.20 37.02
C PRO A 659 11.49 -7.03 37.85
N GLU A 660 11.33 -5.89 38.53
CA GLU A 660 10.11 -5.59 39.29
C GLU A 660 8.89 -5.42 38.38
N TYR A 661 9.09 -4.84 37.19
CA TYR A 661 8.03 -4.66 36.19
C TYR A 661 7.55 -6.02 35.69
N ALA A 662 8.49 -6.94 35.40
CA ALA A 662 8.15 -8.30 35.01
C ALA A 662 7.33 -9.03 36.09
N ILE A 663 7.78 -8.96 37.35
CA ILE A 663 7.05 -9.57 38.49
C ILE A 663 5.65 -8.98 38.62
N LEU A 664 5.51 -7.66 38.47
CA LEU A 664 4.21 -7.01 38.51
C LEU A 664 3.32 -7.50 37.36
N MET A 665 3.81 -7.51 36.12
CA MET A 665 3.03 -7.97 34.96
C MET A 665 2.59 -9.43 35.09
N GLU A 666 3.44 -10.35 35.57
CA GLU A 666 3.09 -11.75 35.85
C GLU A 666 2.00 -11.86 36.93
N SER A 667 2.11 -11.04 37.98
CA SER A 667 1.13 -10.96 39.07
C SER A 667 -0.22 -10.45 38.55
N LEU A 668 -0.23 -9.39 37.74
CA LEU A 668 -1.44 -8.84 37.12
C LEU A 668 -2.08 -9.85 36.15
N ALA A 669 -1.29 -10.54 35.32
CA ALA A 669 -1.77 -11.57 34.40
C ALA A 669 -2.53 -12.69 35.11
N THR A 670 -2.14 -12.98 36.35
CA THR A 670 -2.83 -13.95 37.21
C THR A 670 -4.09 -13.32 37.85
N GLN A 671 -3.94 -12.17 38.48
CA GLN A 671 -5.00 -11.57 39.31
C GLN A 671 -6.15 -10.95 38.51
N TRP A 672 -5.87 -10.38 37.35
CA TRP A 672 -6.84 -9.59 36.57
C TRP A 672 -7.65 -10.44 35.59
N SER A 673 -7.24 -11.69 35.37
CA SER A 673 -7.98 -12.63 34.52
C SER A 673 -9.40 -12.94 35.02
N ASP A 674 -9.65 -12.73 36.33
CA ASP A 674 -10.94 -12.94 37.01
C ASP A 674 -11.71 -11.62 37.31
N GLY A 675 -11.26 -10.49 36.77
CA GLY A 675 -11.84 -9.15 36.97
C GLY A 675 -10.99 -8.22 37.84
N VAL A 676 -11.21 -6.91 37.73
CA VAL A 676 -10.32 -5.88 38.31
C VAL A 676 -11.09 -4.84 39.10
N SER A 677 -10.79 -4.73 40.40
CA SER A 677 -11.35 -3.68 41.25
C SER A 677 -10.65 -2.33 41.06
N GLU A 678 -11.37 -1.24 41.31
CA GLU A 678 -10.82 0.12 41.32
C GLU A 678 -9.64 0.26 42.29
N ALA A 679 -9.67 -0.43 43.43
CA ALA A 679 -8.57 -0.44 44.41
C ALA A 679 -7.29 -1.08 43.86
N GLN A 680 -7.40 -2.13 43.04
CA GLN A 680 -6.23 -2.75 42.38
C GLN A 680 -5.63 -1.83 41.32
N ILE A 681 -6.48 -1.14 40.55
CA ILE A 681 -6.02 -0.13 39.60
C ILE A 681 -5.33 1.02 40.35
N GLN A 682 -5.90 1.49 41.45
CA GLN A 682 -5.29 2.52 42.28
C GLN A 682 -3.91 2.12 42.79
N SER A 683 -3.76 0.90 43.32
CA SER A 683 -2.46 0.39 43.77
C SER A 683 -1.43 0.30 42.65
N LEU A 684 -1.86 0.00 41.42
CA LEU A 684 -0.98 0.01 40.25
C LEU A 684 -0.47 1.43 39.95
N PHE A 685 -1.36 2.42 39.94
CA PHE A 685 -0.97 3.82 39.74
C PHE A 685 0.00 4.29 40.82
N GLU A 686 -0.27 4.00 42.09
CA GLU A 686 0.63 4.33 43.21
C GLU A 686 2.02 3.71 43.04
N GLN A 687 2.10 2.45 42.62
CA GLN A 687 3.39 1.79 42.35
C GLN A 687 4.14 2.45 41.18
N MET A 688 3.44 2.84 40.13
CA MET A 688 4.03 3.56 38.99
C MET A 688 4.59 4.93 39.41
N PHE A 689 3.90 5.64 40.32
CA PHE A 689 4.40 6.90 40.87
C PHE A 689 5.71 6.70 41.66
N ILE A 690 5.79 5.67 42.50
CA ILE A 690 7.01 5.35 43.26
C ILE A 690 8.19 5.11 42.31
N TRP A 691 8.00 4.29 41.28
CA TRP A 691 9.05 4.06 40.28
C TRP A 691 9.41 5.33 39.50
N GLY A 692 8.44 6.21 39.24
CA GLY A 692 8.68 7.52 38.64
C GLY A 692 9.58 8.42 39.49
N GLU A 693 9.37 8.42 40.82
CA GLU A 693 10.22 9.15 41.77
C GLU A 693 11.66 8.62 41.78
N ASP A 694 11.83 7.29 41.80
CA ASP A 694 13.15 6.65 41.76
C ASP A 694 13.91 6.98 40.46
N ILE A 695 13.23 6.90 39.30
CA ILE A 695 13.80 7.28 38.00
C ILE A 695 14.18 8.77 37.98
N GLN A 696 13.32 9.63 38.53
CA GLN A 696 13.60 11.07 38.61
C GLN A 696 14.81 11.35 39.51
N GLU A 697 14.92 10.69 40.66
CA GLU A 697 16.05 10.85 41.59
C GLU A 697 17.35 10.38 40.94
N GLN A 698 17.34 9.22 40.28
CA GLN A 698 18.51 8.66 39.60
C GLN A 698 18.91 9.49 38.37
N GLY A 699 17.96 10.06 37.64
CA GLY A 699 18.21 10.93 36.49
C GLY A 699 18.63 12.37 36.87
N MET A 700 18.44 12.78 38.12
CA MET A 700 18.69 14.15 38.58
C MET A 700 20.14 14.63 38.36
N PRO A 701 21.19 13.84 38.68
CA PRO A 701 22.57 14.27 38.43
C PRO A 701 22.84 14.55 36.95
N ALA A 702 22.34 13.70 36.05
CA ALA A 702 22.46 13.88 34.60
C ALA A 702 21.78 15.17 34.14
N ALA A 703 20.56 15.42 34.61
CA ALA A 703 19.82 16.65 34.29
C ALA A 703 20.57 17.91 34.75
N ILE A 704 21.14 17.91 35.96
CA ILE A 704 21.90 19.06 36.48
C ILE A 704 23.13 19.33 35.62
N VAL A 705 23.95 18.30 35.35
CA VAL A 705 25.15 18.42 34.52
C VAL A 705 24.80 18.94 33.13
N MET A 706 23.71 18.43 32.56
CA MET A 706 23.20 18.88 31.27
C MET A 706 22.79 20.36 31.30
N MET A 707 22.03 20.78 32.30
CA MET A 707 21.61 22.18 32.44
C MET A 707 22.79 23.13 32.66
N GLN A 708 23.82 22.71 33.40
CA GLN A 708 25.05 23.48 33.60
C GLN A 708 25.89 23.59 32.32
N SER A 709 25.82 22.58 31.44
CA SER A 709 26.54 22.57 30.18
C SER A 709 25.99 23.54 29.13
N LEU A 710 24.80 24.12 29.34
CA LEU A 710 24.15 24.99 28.37
C LEU A 710 24.93 26.29 28.13
N THR A 711 25.03 26.70 26.87
CA THR A 711 25.62 27.98 26.49
C THR A 711 24.64 29.13 26.80
N ASP A 712 25.15 30.36 26.93
CA ASP A 712 24.28 31.53 27.14
C ASP A 712 23.31 31.74 25.95
N GLU A 713 23.75 31.40 24.74
CA GLU A 713 22.91 31.44 23.53
C GLU A 713 21.76 30.43 23.60
N GLN A 714 22.04 29.19 24.05
CA GLN A 714 21.02 28.16 24.24
C GLN A 714 20.00 28.58 25.31
N VAL A 715 20.46 29.14 26.44
CA VAL A 715 19.58 29.65 27.50
C VAL A 715 18.73 30.83 27.01
N ALA A 716 19.29 31.71 26.18
CA ALA A 716 18.56 32.84 25.60
C ALA A 716 17.46 32.40 24.61
N ALA A 717 17.62 31.27 23.92
CA ALA A 717 16.65 30.74 22.96
C ALA A 717 15.51 29.92 23.61
N LEU A 718 15.70 29.41 24.82
CA LEU A 718 14.73 28.55 25.52
C LEU A 718 13.33 29.17 25.69
N PRO A 719 13.15 30.45 26.06
CA PRO A 719 11.81 31.01 26.30
C PRO A 719 10.86 30.90 25.10
N GLU A 720 11.36 31.15 23.89
CA GLU A 720 10.57 31.06 22.66
C GLU A 720 10.15 29.61 22.38
N ARG A 721 11.08 28.65 22.53
CA ARG A 721 10.81 27.23 22.33
C ARG A 721 9.84 26.66 23.36
N LEU A 722 10.01 27.04 24.63
CA LEU A 722 9.12 26.68 25.72
C LEU A 722 7.69 27.19 25.48
N GLU A 723 7.54 28.44 25.04
CA GLU A 723 6.22 29.00 24.74
C GLU A 723 5.58 28.36 23.51
N LYS A 724 6.35 28.08 22.45
CA LYS A 724 5.86 27.32 21.30
C LYS A 724 5.31 25.95 21.72
N SER A 725 6.05 25.20 22.54
CA SER A 725 5.58 23.91 23.08
C SER A 725 4.31 24.06 23.93
N ASN A 726 4.19 25.12 24.74
CA ASN A 726 2.98 25.37 25.53
C ASN A 726 1.77 25.64 24.64
N GLN A 727 1.96 26.32 23.50
CA GLN A 727 0.90 26.59 22.53
C GLN A 727 0.45 25.32 21.82
N GLU A 728 1.40 24.49 21.34
CA GLU A 728 1.11 23.22 20.68
C GLU A 728 0.31 22.27 21.59
N ILE A 729 0.69 22.16 22.86
CA ILE A 729 -0.02 21.31 23.84
C ILE A 729 -1.46 21.77 24.08
N ALA A 730 -1.71 23.08 24.07
CA ALA A 730 -3.04 23.63 24.32
C ALA A 730 -3.90 23.73 23.05
N GLN A 731 -3.30 23.64 21.86
CA GLN A 731 -3.96 23.89 20.58
C GLN A 731 -5.10 22.89 20.30
N ASP A 732 -4.91 21.63 20.67
CA ASP A 732 -5.90 20.56 20.46
C ASP A 732 -7.18 20.73 21.32
N GLU A 733 -7.17 21.64 22.29
CA GLU A 733 -8.30 21.91 23.18
C GLU A 733 -8.85 23.34 23.08
N LEU A 734 -8.01 24.32 22.71
CA LEU A 734 -8.38 25.75 22.74
C LEU A 734 -9.41 26.15 21.67
N ASP A 735 -9.35 25.54 20.48
CA ASP A 735 -10.17 25.90 19.31
C ASP A 735 -11.10 24.77 18.85
N VAL A 736 -11.28 23.75 19.69
CA VAL A 736 -12.05 22.54 19.40
C VAL A 736 -13.33 22.51 20.25
N ALA A 737 -14.43 22.04 19.69
CA ALA A 737 -15.68 21.93 20.44
C ALA A 737 -15.54 20.86 21.55
N LEU A 738 -16.11 21.11 22.74
CA LEU A 738 -15.93 20.23 23.90
C LEU A 738 -16.33 18.77 23.62
N ASP A 739 -17.40 18.56 22.86
CA ASP A 739 -17.85 17.23 22.44
C ASP A 739 -16.80 16.50 21.59
N GLN A 740 -16.12 17.22 20.69
CA GLN A 740 -15.04 16.66 19.88
C GLN A 740 -13.81 16.29 20.73
N VAL A 741 -13.46 17.11 21.74
CA VAL A 741 -12.38 16.80 22.68
C VAL A 741 -12.71 15.55 23.50
N GLN A 742 -13.96 15.43 23.96
CA GLN A 742 -14.45 14.28 24.71
C GLN A 742 -14.49 13.00 23.85
N ASP A 743 -14.92 13.10 22.60
CA ASP A 743 -14.89 11.99 21.64
C ASP A 743 -13.45 11.54 21.33
N ALA A 744 -12.52 12.48 21.15
CA ALA A 744 -11.11 12.17 20.94
C ALA A 744 -10.51 11.45 22.15
N TRP A 745 -10.78 11.94 23.37
CA TRP A 745 -10.38 11.25 24.61
C TRP A 745 -10.95 9.82 24.67
N ALA A 746 -12.21 9.63 24.27
CA ALA A 746 -12.84 8.31 24.27
C ALA A 746 -12.16 7.35 23.28
N GLU A 747 -11.84 7.79 22.07
CA GLU A 747 -11.14 6.95 21.08
C GLU A 747 -9.70 6.64 21.52
N ASP A 748 -8.94 7.64 21.99
CA ASP A 748 -7.57 7.44 22.50
C ASP A 748 -7.54 6.45 23.67
N PHE A 749 -8.51 6.55 24.60
CA PHE A 749 -8.63 5.63 25.72
C PHE A 749 -9.03 4.22 25.26
N ALA A 750 -9.92 4.10 24.27
CA ALA A 750 -10.30 2.82 23.68
C ALA A 750 -9.09 2.14 23.03
N ASP A 751 -8.34 2.87 22.20
CA ASP A 751 -7.16 2.36 21.52
C ASP A 751 -6.10 1.89 22.51
N GLY A 752 -5.91 2.61 23.61
CA GLY A 752 -5.05 2.19 24.72
C GLY A 752 -5.45 0.84 25.31
N LEU A 753 -6.74 0.62 25.56
CA LEU A 753 -7.26 -0.65 26.10
C LEU A 753 -7.27 -1.78 25.05
N GLU A 754 -7.55 -1.48 23.79
CA GLU A 754 -7.62 -2.47 22.71
C GLU A 754 -6.26 -3.08 22.38
N ARG A 755 -5.15 -2.38 22.68
CA ARG A 755 -3.79 -2.94 22.60
C ARG A 755 -3.60 -4.17 23.48
N PHE A 756 -4.24 -4.21 24.65
CA PHE A 756 -4.10 -5.30 25.62
C PHE A 756 -5.26 -6.30 25.53
N THR A 757 -6.48 -5.80 25.39
CA THR A 757 -7.69 -6.64 25.45
C THR A 757 -8.14 -7.13 24.07
N GLY A 758 -7.61 -6.55 22.99
CA GLY A 758 -8.18 -6.61 21.65
C GLY A 758 -9.43 -5.75 21.51
N ARG A 759 -10.04 -5.74 20.31
CA ARG A 759 -11.20 -4.90 19.98
C ARG A 759 -12.30 -4.93 21.07
N LEU A 760 -12.71 -3.75 21.54
CA LEU A 760 -13.79 -3.59 22.50
C LEU A 760 -15.14 -3.91 21.86
N LEU A 761 -16.04 -4.47 22.65
CA LEU A 761 -17.43 -4.69 22.26
C LEU A 761 -18.16 -3.37 22.09
N LYS A 762 -19.22 -3.39 21.30
CA LYS A 762 -20.09 -2.22 21.11
C LYS A 762 -20.61 -1.66 22.44
N THR A 763 -21.01 -2.52 23.37
CA THR A 763 -21.49 -2.13 24.70
C THR A 763 -20.42 -1.49 25.57
N GLN A 764 -19.16 -1.89 25.41
CA GLN A 764 -18.01 -1.30 26.12
C GLN A 764 -17.68 0.08 25.53
N ARG A 765 -17.66 0.22 24.20
CA ARG A 765 -17.49 1.52 23.52
C ARG A 765 -18.65 2.49 23.82
N GLU A 766 -19.89 2.00 23.83
CA GLU A 766 -21.07 2.81 24.23
C GLU A 766 -20.98 3.30 25.70
N TYR A 767 -20.44 2.48 26.61
CA TYR A 767 -20.18 2.91 27.98
C TYR A 767 -19.14 4.03 28.02
N LEU A 768 -18.02 3.83 27.32
CA LEU A 768 -16.91 4.77 27.23
C LEU A 768 -17.36 6.12 26.66
N SER A 769 -18.01 6.15 25.49
CA SER A 769 -18.52 7.39 24.89
C SER A 769 -19.50 8.12 25.81
N ARG A 770 -20.35 7.39 26.56
CA ARG A 770 -21.25 8.02 27.53
C ARG A 770 -20.48 8.63 28.70
N ARG A 771 -19.44 7.96 29.22
CA ARG A 771 -18.63 8.47 30.33
C ARG A 771 -17.67 9.59 29.92
N ALA A 772 -17.22 9.62 28.67
CA ALA A 772 -16.40 10.68 28.11
C ALA A 772 -17.03 12.07 28.23
N THR A 773 -18.36 12.17 28.31
CA THR A 773 -19.06 13.45 28.59
C THR A 773 -18.68 14.10 29.92
N ALA A 774 -18.09 13.33 30.86
CA ALA A 774 -17.56 13.84 32.12
C ALA A 774 -16.11 14.33 32.03
N TYR A 775 -15.39 14.02 30.95
CA TYR A 775 -14.02 14.47 30.73
C TYR A 775 -13.99 16.00 30.56
N GLN A 776 -13.02 16.64 31.21
CA GLN A 776 -12.80 18.08 31.12
C GLN A 776 -11.43 18.36 30.48
N PRO A 777 -11.34 19.27 29.50
CA PRO A 777 -10.06 19.66 28.89
C PRO A 777 -9.08 20.20 29.96
N GLU A 778 -7.91 19.60 30.07
CA GLU A 778 -6.92 19.93 31.11
C GLU A 778 -5.61 20.46 30.55
N ARG A 779 -5.32 20.26 29.25
CA ARG A 779 -4.04 20.66 28.63
C ARG A 779 -3.87 22.17 28.60
N VAL A 780 -4.96 22.93 28.45
CA VAL A 780 -4.92 24.40 28.54
C VAL A 780 -4.49 24.86 29.93
N LEU A 781 -5.10 24.29 30.97
CA LEU A 781 -4.76 24.58 32.38
C LEU A 781 -3.34 24.11 32.72
N TRP A 782 -2.93 22.96 32.17
CA TRP A 782 -1.58 22.44 32.31
C TRP A 782 -0.53 23.36 31.67
N ALA A 783 -0.81 23.94 30.50
CA ALA A 783 0.07 24.90 29.85
C ALA A 783 0.30 26.16 30.72
N GLU A 784 -0.71 26.63 31.46
CA GLU A 784 -0.54 27.74 32.42
C GLU A 784 0.34 27.36 33.62
N TYR A 785 0.21 26.15 34.14
CA TYR A 785 1.15 25.60 35.14
C TYR A 785 2.58 25.57 34.58
N ARG A 786 2.78 25.01 33.38
CA ARG A 786 4.09 24.89 32.75
C ARG A 786 4.75 26.25 32.61
N ARG A 787 4.02 27.30 32.19
CA ARG A 787 4.55 28.67 32.09
C ARG A 787 5.08 29.20 33.42
N ARG A 788 4.37 28.97 34.53
CA ARG A 788 4.80 29.41 35.87
C ARG A 788 6.07 28.69 36.32
N PHE A 789 6.11 27.37 36.17
CA PHE A 789 7.30 26.56 36.47
C PHE A 789 8.50 26.95 35.59
N GLN A 790 8.28 27.09 34.28
CA GLN A 790 9.30 27.48 33.31
C GLN A 790 9.87 28.87 33.59
N ALA A 791 9.07 29.83 34.06
CA ALA A 791 9.55 31.15 34.43
C ALA A 791 10.58 31.09 35.57
N ASP A 792 10.37 30.25 36.58
CA ASP A 792 11.31 30.09 37.69
C ASP A 792 12.50 29.21 37.31
N LEU A 793 12.31 28.20 36.45
CA LEU A 793 13.41 27.47 35.81
C LEU A 793 14.33 28.41 35.03
N MET A 794 13.78 29.34 34.24
CA MET A 794 14.59 30.30 33.47
C MET A 794 15.43 31.21 34.38
N LYS A 795 14.87 31.70 35.49
CA LYS A 795 15.62 32.48 36.48
C LYS A 795 16.79 31.68 37.07
N LEU A 796 16.58 30.40 37.33
CA LEU A 796 17.59 29.51 37.87
C LEU A 796 18.68 29.19 36.83
N LEU A 797 18.32 28.96 35.56
CA LEU A 797 19.28 28.70 34.48
C LEU A 797 20.22 29.89 34.19
N MET A 798 19.78 31.12 34.44
CA MET A 798 20.67 32.30 34.38
C MET A 798 21.80 32.26 35.41
N LYS A 799 21.66 31.44 36.47
CA LYS A 799 22.62 31.24 37.57
C LYS A 799 23.24 29.85 37.59
N ARG A 800 23.15 29.10 36.48
CA ARG A 800 23.58 27.69 36.40
C ARG A 800 25.03 27.39 36.82
N ASN A 801 25.90 28.39 36.76
CA ASN A 801 27.31 28.27 37.13
C ASN A 801 27.59 28.65 38.60
N GLU A 802 26.56 29.03 39.38
CA GLU A 802 26.71 29.33 40.81
C GLU A 802 26.80 28.02 41.64
N PRO A 803 27.59 27.99 42.74
CA PRO A 803 27.75 26.80 43.58
C PRO A 803 26.43 26.22 44.13
N GLU A 804 25.43 27.06 44.32
CA GLU A 804 24.13 26.72 44.88
C GLU A 804 23.16 26.10 43.86
N PHE A 805 23.49 26.11 42.55
CA PHE A 805 22.57 25.70 41.48
C PHE A 805 22.03 24.28 41.66
N ASP A 806 22.87 23.31 42.03
CA ASP A 806 22.45 21.91 42.23
C ASP A 806 21.32 21.83 43.28
N ALA A 807 21.55 22.42 44.46
CA ALA A 807 20.59 22.39 45.56
C ALA A 807 19.29 23.14 45.23
N GLU A 808 19.38 24.26 44.49
CA GLU A 808 18.21 25.02 44.05
C GLU A 808 17.44 24.30 42.93
N PHE A 809 18.13 23.64 41.99
CA PHE A 809 17.51 22.88 40.91
C PHE A 809 16.76 21.65 41.45
N ARG A 810 17.36 20.91 42.38
CA ARG A 810 16.69 19.80 43.08
C ARG A 810 15.44 20.28 43.82
N ARG A 811 15.52 21.42 44.51
CA ARG A 811 14.37 22.00 45.21
C ARG A 811 13.27 22.41 44.23
N LEU A 812 13.63 23.02 43.10
CA LEU A 812 12.67 23.42 42.07
C LEU A 812 11.97 22.19 41.46
N ALA A 813 12.73 21.14 41.13
CA ALA A 813 12.19 19.90 40.57
C ALA A 813 11.25 19.18 41.55
N ALA A 814 11.62 19.11 42.84
CA ALA A 814 10.79 18.53 43.89
C ALA A 814 9.52 19.35 44.19
N ALA A 815 9.53 20.65 43.89
CA ALA A 815 8.41 21.55 44.15
C ALA A 815 7.41 21.65 42.98
N ARG A 816 7.51 20.80 41.94
CA ARG A 816 6.65 20.88 40.74
C ARG A 816 5.17 21.01 41.07
N GLU A 817 4.65 20.17 41.95
CA GLU A 817 3.22 20.15 42.28
C GLU A 817 2.73 21.44 42.95
N SER A 818 3.62 22.19 43.61
CA SER A 818 3.28 23.46 44.26
C SER A 818 2.89 24.57 43.28
N TYR A 819 3.17 24.40 41.98
CA TYR A 819 2.77 25.33 40.93
C TYR A 819 1.40 24.99 40.32
N TYR A 820 0.79 23.85 40.63
CA TYR A 820 -0.54 23.50 40.13
C TYR A 820 -1.57 24.51 40.65
N GLY A 821 -2.42 25.02 39.75
CA GLY A 821 -3.54 25.89 40.15
C GLY A 821 -4.68 25.06 40.71
N GLU A 822 -5.50 25.63 41.62
CA GLU A 822 -6.64 24.93 42.21
C GLU A 822 -7.59 24.33 41.15
N GLU A 823 -7.81 25.05 40.05
CA GLU A 823 -8.61 24.60 38.91
C GLU A 823 -7.99 23.38 38.20
N PHE A 824 -6.69 23.43 37.90
CA PHE A 824 -5.97 22.32 37.26
C PHE A 824 -5.96 21.09 38.14
N THR A 825 -5.65 21.23 39.43
CA THR A 825 -5.64 20.11 40.38
C THR A 825 -7.02 19.45 40.44
N ARG A 826 -8.09 20.25 40.59
CA ARG A 826 -9.46 19.72 40.61
C ARG A 826 -9.81 18.96 39.33
N VAL A 827 -9.53 19.54 38.16
CA VAL A 827 -9.83 18.92 36.85
C VAL A 827 -9.01 17.65 36.63
N SER A 828 -7.71 17.69 36.92
CA SER A 828 -6.82 16.54 36.83
C SER A 828 -7.29 15.40 37.73
N ASP A 829 -7.67 15.69 38.97
CA ASP A 829 -8.19 14.68 39.91
C ASP A 829 -9.51 14.05 39.40
N GLU A 830 -10.41 14.86 38.85
CA GLU A 830 -11.66 14.42 38.23
C GLU A 830 -11.42 13.53 37.00
N ASN A 831 -10.49 13.91 36.11
CA ASN A 831 -10.13 13.15 34.91
C ASN A 831 -9.40 11.83 35.25
N ILE A 832 -8.54 11.82 36.27
CA ILE A 832 -7.90 10.60 36.78
C ILE A 832 -8.94 9.67 37.41
N ALA A 833 -9.90 10.20 38.17
CA ALA A 833 -11.03 9.41 38.68
C ALA A 833 -11.88 8.80 37.55
N LEU A 834 -12.19 9.58 36.52
CA LEU A 834 -12.93 9.10 35.35
C LEU A 834 -12.17 7.98 34.62
N SER A 835 -10.88 8.15 34.39
CA SER A 835 -10.03 7.16 33.73
C SER A 835 -9.99 5.83 34.50
N ARG A 836 -9.86 5.89 35.84
CA ARG A 836 -9.91 4.71 36.71
C ARG A 836 -11.28 4.02 36.68
N GLU A 837 -12.36 4.80 36.75
CA GLU A 837 -13.74 4.29 36.68
C GLU A 837 -13.97 3.52 35.37
N VAL A 838 -13.59 4.11 34.24
CA VAL A 838 -13.75 3.53 32.91
C VAL A 838 -12.89 2.27 32.75
N ALA A 839 -11.61 2.33 33.14
CA ALA A 839 -10.73 1.17 33.10
C ALA A 839 -11.28 0.01 33.95
N SER A 840 -11.74 0.29 35.18
CA SER A 840 -12.33 -0.72 36.06
C SER A 840 -13.58 -1.35 35.45
N TYR A 841 -14.46 -0.54 34.85
CA TYR A 841 -15.65 -1.05 34.16
C TYR A 841 -15.28 -1.98 33.01
N VAL A 842 -14.40 -1.55 32.10
CA VAL A 842 -14.05 -2.35 30.92
C VAL A 842 -13.35 -3.64 31.33
N LEU A 843 -12.35 -3.56 32.21
CA LEU A 843 -11.58 -4.71 32.68
C LEU A 843 -12.43 -5.70 33.50
N SER A 844 -13.45 -5.22 34.22
CA SER A 844 -14.41 -6.09 34.93
C SER A 844 -15.46 -6.74 34.02
N ASN A 845 -15.60 -6.27 32.78
CA ASN A 845 -16.61 -6.74 31.83
C ASN A 845 -15.98 -7.32 30.56
N LEU A 846 -14.80 -7.92 30.66
CA LEU A 846 -14.15 -8.60 29.55
C LEU A 846 -14.83 -9.94 29.24
N THR A 847 -14.90 -10.26 27.94
CA THR A 847 -15.24 -11.63 27.50
C THR A 847 -14.10 -12.59 27.82
N GLU A 848 -14.36 -13.90 27.86
CA GLU A 848 -13.33 -14.93 28.05
C GLU A 848 -12.17 -14.78 27.05
N LYS A 849 -12.49 -14.44 25.79
CA LYS A 849 -11.49 -14.17 24.75
C LYS A 849 -10.66 -12.91 25.02
N GLN A 850 -11.28 -11.83 25.50
CA GLN A 850 -10.57 -10.59 25.85
C GLN A 850 -9.72 -10.75 27.12
N SER A 851 -10.22 -11.50 28.12
CA SER A 851 -9.45 -11.84 29.33
C SER A 851 -8.22 -12.69 28.99
N GLY A 852 -8.38 -13.69 28.11
CA GLY A 852 -7.25 -14.47 27.60
C GLY A 852 -6.19 -13.59 26.91
N ARG A 853 -6.62 -12.65 26.06
CA ARG A 853 -5.70 -11.71 25.39
C ARG A 853 -4.98 -10.78 26.36
N LEU A 854 -5.70 -10.22 27.33
CA LEU A 854 -5.10 -9.37 28.36
C LEU A 854 -4.02 -10.12 29.12
N LYS A 855 -4.30 -11.38 29.49
CA LYS A 855 -3.34 -12.25 30.15
C LYS A 855 -2.11 -12.50 29.28
N ASP A 856 -2.30 -12.88 28.03
CA ASP A 856 -1.19 -13.15 27.09
C ASP A 856 -0.33 -11.88 26.89
N ALA A 857 -0.97 -10.73 26.67
CA ALA A 857 -0.28 -9.45 26.50
C ALA A 857 0.55 -9.03 27.73
N LEU A 858 0.03 -9.27 28.95
CA LEU A 858 0.78 -9.00 30.19
C LEU A 858 1.95 -9.97 30.38
N LEU A 859 1.80 -11.25 30.01
CA LEU A 859 2.89 -12.23 30.07
C LEU A 859 3.97 -11.95 29.03
N ASP A 860 3.59 -11.53 27.82
CA ASP A 860 4.52 -11.11 26.77
C ASP A 860 5.35 -9.91 27.24
N LEU A 861 4.71 -8.89 27.83
CA LEU A 861 5.42 -7.75 28.43
C LEU A 861 6.34 -8.15 29.58
N ALA A 862 5.92 -9.10 30.43
CA ALA A 862 6.78 -9.60 31.49
C ALA A 862 8.05 -10.26 30.92
N GLN A 863 7.90 -11.04 29.85
CA GLN A 863 9.02 -11.65 29.15
C GLN A 863 9.93 -10.59 28.52
N ASP A 864 9.38 -9.58 27.86
CA ASP A 864 10.15 -8.49 27.27
C ASP A 864 10.99 -7.76 28.34
N PHE A 865 10.40 -7.46 29.50
CA PHE A 865 11.13 -6.85 30.61
C PHE A 865 12.22 -7.77 31.18
N GLN A 866 12.00 -9.08 31.24
CA GLN A 866 13.03 -10.05 31.66
C GLN A 866 14.18 -10.13 30.66
N GLU A 867 13.88 -10.14 29.35
CA GLU A 867 14.88 -10.17 28.29
C GLU A 867 15.72 -8.89 28.28
N LEU A 868 15.10 -7.73 28.51
CA LEU A 868 15.79 -6.45 28.64
C LEU A 868 16.62 -6.37 29.93
N ALA A 869 16.11 -6.89 31.05
CA ALA A 869 16.85 -6.95 32.31
C ALA A 869 18.09 -7.86 32.20
N ALA A 870 17.99 -8.97 31.47
CA ALA A 870 19.10 -9.91 31.24
C ALA A 870 20.28 -9.29 30.45
N LYS A 871 20.06 -8.16 29.76
CA LYS A 871 21.11 -7.40 29.07
C LYS A 871 21.91 -6.47 29.99
N ALA A 872 21.57 -6.38 31.27
CA ALA A 872 22.35 -5.59 32.23
C ALA A 872 23.72 -6.26 32.47
N GLU A 873 24.82 -5.54 32.19
CA GLU A 873 26.16 -6.02 32.53
C GLU A 873 26.34 -6.12 34.06
N PRO A 874 27.09 -7.12 34.58
CA PRO A 874 27.36 -7.23 36.01
C PRO A 874 28.15 -6.02 36.53
N ALA A 875 27.77 -5.51 37.70
CA ALA A 875 28.28 -4.27 38.29
C ALA A 875 29.81 -4.23 38.60
N ASP A 876 30.54 -5.33 38.42
CA ASP A 876 31.98 -5.45 38.76
C ASP A 876 32.94 -5.28 37.56
N ALA A 877 32.48 -4.72 36.43
CA ALA A 877 33.31 -4.52 35.23
C ALA A 877 33.62 -3.05 34.88
N ALA A 878 33.54 -2.12 35.84
CA ALA A 878 33.98 -0.73 35.69
C ALA A 878 35.12 -0.36 36.63
#